data_AF-A0A518G9C7-F1
#
_entry.id   AF-A0A518G9C7-F1
#
_cell.length_a   1.000
_cell.length_b   1.000
_cell.length_c   1.000
_cell.angle_alpha   90.00
_cell.angle_beta   90.00
_cell.angle_gamma   90.00
#
_symmetry.space_group_name_H-M   'P 1'
#
loop_
_entity.id
_entity.type
_entity.pdbx_description
1 polymer ?
#
loop_
_entity_poly.entity_id
_entity_poly.type
_entity_poly.pdbx_seq_one_letter_code
_entity_poly.pdbx_strand_id
1 'polypeptide(L)'
;MSHWIPLLGFTLIAIATSVEGAESGTRSSQLSLKLSDWTISELENRLDEINAQLDRLAAFNMRRGIGSVSSRSSSHGDPYNREWLCIDFGGNVVFDQIVLVPSIGSNSKQGVHAQCFPVAFEVVAGCGRETGATLASFGPRDELLPRIAPVVIDCPNTTASWIRLDASVLSQRAFDGLYALEIAEIMVFRHQDCIGLGQTVRSLSPAPSRSVGPWQDRFVVDGFVPYLMEASSSKHSVAWLAATDIEQASITIDLGASHTVDEIHLHSIELSDNIPQSAPNDFGIPDRFVIEGALREDFSDAVPLVSYRKESIFDTGPILMRRTPEAECRYVKLTVQDPYLVGVENHRPGPRFGFAEMEVFSQGINVALGRPVSADFQTEREISALTDGRNFHGSILPVRSWLNELALRHELEVERPRVTAALQRLYAKQKSQLTVMTWLTVLLAVGIGFTILAERLLRMRQATEIRERLAADLHDELGGNLHAIGLLGDHARASIGSPEKMKLILQRLRDLTDRTSDAARSCTRALATQDLYGNLTEEMLRTSKRIMADLQHEMLFEGEEHLSRLTPTDRADLLFFYQECLVNISRHSDATEFHTQLIADREQIRLTIRDNGSGITGDELAVPPSLARRARLLAAQVRVESQANHGTCVALTLKVRRRRLGR
;
A
#
# COMPACT_ATOMS: atom_id res chain seq x y z
N MET A 1 -17.59 26.38 2.35
CA MET A 1 -19.04 26.14 2.30
C MET A 1 -19.35 25.57 0.93
N SER A 2 -19.51 24.25 0.85
CA SER A 2 -20.80 23.56 0.61
C SER A 2 -21.20 23.64 -0.88
N HIS A 3 -20.89 22.63 -1.69
CA HIS A 3 -21.61 21.36 -1.90
C HIS A 3 -22.50 21.39 -3.17
N TRP A 4 -22.48 20.24 -3.88
CA TRP A 4 -23.48 19.66 -4.81
C TRP A 4 -23.12 19.53 -6.31
N ILE A 5 -22.49 18.38 -6.63
CA ILE A 5 -22.83 17.30 -7.60
C ILE A 5 -23.38 17.68 -9.00
N PRO A 6 -22.83 17.08 -10.08
CA PRO A 6 -23.59 16.04 -10.80
C PRO A 6 -22.80 14.74 -11.10
N LEU A 7 -23.48 13.62 -10.84
CA LEU A 7 -23.58 12.38 -11.64
C LEU A 7 -22.29 11.70 -12.15
N LEU A 8 -21.85 10.72 -11.35
CA LEU A 8 -20.99 9.60 -11.76
C LEU A 8 -21.70 8.75 -12.82
N GLY A 9 -21.12 8.71 -14.02
CA GLY A 9 -21.34 7.64 -14.99
C GLY A 9 -20.60 6.39 -14.51
N PHE A 10 -21.36 5.36 -14.14
CA PHE A 10 -20.85 4.00 -13.91
C PHE A 10 -20.37 3.41 -15.25
N THR A 11 -19.06 3.39 -15.47
CA THR A 11 -18.46 2.55 -16.51
C THR A 11 -18.36 1.14 -15.96
N LEU A 12 -19.38 0.33 -16.23
CA LEU A 12 -19.32 -1.12 -16.12
C LEU A 12 -18.22 -1.63 -17.04
N ILE A 13 -17.07 -2.02 -16.48
CA ILE A 13 -16.09 -2.84 -17.19
C ILE A 13 -16.69 -4.25 -17.21
N ALA A 14 -17.44 -4.53 -18.28
CA ALA A 14 -17.83 -5.88 -18.62
C ALA A 14 -16.56 -6.68 -18.92
N ILE A 15 -16.16 -7.56 -18.00
CA ILE A 15 -15.21 -8.62 -18.33
C ILE A 15 -15.97 -9.59 -19.23
N ALA A 16 -15.62 -9.57 -20.52
CA ALA A 16 -16.07 -10.53 -21.50
C ALA A 16 -15.73 -11.94 -20.99
N THR A 17 -16.76 -12.71 -20.65
CA THR A 17 -16.70 -14.16 -20.58
C THR A 17 -16.51 -14.68 -22.00
N SER A 18 -15.25 -14.70 -22.47
CA SER A 18 -14.88 -15.46 -23.66
C SER A 18 -14.91 -16.94 -23.31
N VAL A 19 -15.93 -17.60 -23.84
CA VAL A 19 -16.04 -19.05 -23.97
C VAL A 19 -14.92 -19.51 -24.90
N GLU A 20 -13.83 -20.02 -24.32
CA GLU A 20 -12.94 -20.98 -24.97
C GLU A 20 -12.91 -22.22 -24.08
N GLY A 21 -13.59 -23.27 -24.57
CA GLY A 21 -13.45 -24.61 -24.03
C GLY A 21 -12.05 -25.13 -24.29
N ALA A 22 -11.56 -25.95 -23.35
CA ALA A 22 -10.27 -26.65 -23.39
C ALA A 22 -9.02 -25.75 -23.31
N GLU A 23 -8.78 -25.10 -22.18
CA GLU A 23 -7.42 -24.76 -21.69
C GLU A 23 -7.46 -24.35 -20.19
N SER A 24 -7.57 -25.33 -19.28
CA SER A 24 -7.53 -25.08 -17.83
C SER A 24 -6.11 -25.07 -17.25
N GLY A 25 -5.14 -25.72 -17.90
CA GLY A 25 -3.79 -25.98 -17.34
C GLY A 25 -2.76 -24.87 -17.41
N THR A 26 -3.12 -23.74 -18.01
CA THR A 26 -2.28 -22.56 -18.14
C THR A 26 -2.56 -21.49 -17.09
N ARG A 27 -3.65 -21.60 -16.31
CA ARG A 27 -4.14 -20.52 -15.43
C ARG A 27 -3.21 -20.15 -14.27
N SER A 28 -2.60 -21.10 -13.55
CA SER A 28 -1.80 -20.79 -12.34
C SER A 28 -0.53 -19.97 -12.64
N SER A 29 0.21 -20.37 -13.68
CA SER A 29 1.43 -19.70 -14.11
C SER A 29 1.13 -18.39 -14.88
N GLN A 30 0.09 -18.38 -15.71
CA GLN A 30 -0.36 -17.15 -16.37
C GLN A 30 -0.92 -16.12 -15.39
N LEU A 31 -1.64 -16.54 -14.35
CA LEU A 31 -2.13 -15.64 -13.30
C LEU A 31 -0.96 -15.00 -12.54
N SER A 32 0.08 -15.78 -12.23
CA SER A 32 1.27 -15.26 -11.56
C SER A 32 2.02 -14.22 -12.40
N LEU A 33 2.12 -14.43 -13.72
CA LEU A 33 2.70 -13.46 -14.67
C LEU A 33 1.80 -12.23 -14.84
N LYS A 34 0.47 -12.41 -14.85
CA LYS A 34 -0.49 -11.31 -14.96
C LYS A 34 -0.49 -10.43 -13.71
N LEU A 35 -0.35 -11.02 -12.53
CA LEU A 35 -0.31 -10.30 -11.24
C LEU A 35 0.93 -9.40 -11.10
N SER A 36 2.04 -9.71 -11.78
CA SER A 36 3.24 -8.86 -11.71
C SER A 36 3.10 -7.52 -12.44
N ASP A 37 2.15 -7.41 -13.37
CA ASP A 37 1.92 -6.20 -14.15
C ASP A 37 0.91 -5.25 -13.49
N TRP A 38 0.26 -5.68 -12.41
CA TRP A 38 -0.81 -4.92 -11.76
C TRP A 38 -0.28 -3.86 -10.81
N THR A 39 -1.01 -2.76 -10.73
CA THR A 39 -0.80 -1.66 -9.78
C THR A 39 -1.30 -2.04 -8.37
N ILE A 40 -0.88 -1.27 -7.36
CA ILE A 40 -1.35 -1.44 -5.97
C ILE A 40 -2.87 -1.37 -5.90
N SER A 41 -3.48 -0.36 -6.54
CA SER A 41 -4.94 -0.18 -6.51
C SER A 41 -5.70 -1.29 -7.21
N GLU A 42 -5.16 -1.88 -8.29
CA GLU A 42 -5.78 -3.04 -8.95
C GLU A 42 -5.74 -4.29 -8.05
N LEU A 43 -4.62 -4.52 -7.36
CA LEU A 43 -4.48 -5.63 -6.42
C LEU A 43 -5.37 -5.45 -5.18
N GLU A 44 -5.51 -4.23 -4.66
CA GLU A 44 -6.44 -3.91 -3.56
C GLU A 44 -7.89 -4.14 -3.98
N ASN A 45 -8.30 -3.59 -5.13
CA ASN A 45 -9.65 -3.79 -5.66
C ASN A 45 -9.95 -5.27 -5.89
N ARG A 46 -8.99 -6.04 -6.41
CA ARG A 46 -9.17 -7.50 -6.59
C ARG A 46 -9.28 -8.23 -5.25
N LEU A 47 -8.47 -7.85 -4.26
CA LEU A 47 -8.55 -8.46 -2.94
C LEU A 47 -9.91 -8.18 -2.28
N ASP A 48 -10.41 -6.95 -2.38
CA ASP A 48 -11.72 -6.56 -1.89
C ASP A 48 -12.85 -7.28 -2.63
N GLU A 49 -12.74 -7.42 -3.95
CA GLU A 49 -13.68 -8.21 -4.76
C GLU A 49 -13.71 -9.68 -4.33
N ILE A 50 -12.53 -10.30 -4.17
CA ILE A 50 -12.39 -11.69 -3.70
C ILE A 50 -13.08 -11.85 -2.35
N ASN A 51 -12.81 -10.97 -1.38
CA ASN A 51 -13.43 -11.04 -0.06
C ASN A 51 -14.95 -10.87 -0.12
N ALA A 52 -15.44 -9.89 -0.89
CA ALA A 52 -16.88 -9.65 -1.05
C ALA A 52 -17.60 -10.81 -1.74
N GLN A 53 -16.95 -11.53 -2.65
CA GLN A 53 -17.48 -12.75 -3.25
C GLN A 53 -17.49 -13.90 -2.25
N LEU A 54 -16.39 -14.15 -1.54
CA LEU A 54 -16.28 -15.22 -0.54
C LEU A 54 -17.35 -15.12 0.57
N ASP A 55 -17.74 -13.90 0.96
CA ASP A 55 -18.80 -13.65 1.95
C ASP A 55 -20.19 -14.07 1.45
N ARG A 56 -20.41 -14.16 0.14
CA ARG A 56 -21.70 -14.49 -0.48
C ARG A 56 -21.80 -15.95 -0.93
N LEU A 57 -20.69 -16.64 -1.09
CA LEU A 57 -20.66 -18.04 -1.54
C LEU A 57 -20.97 -18.99 -0.39
N ALA A 58 -21.51 -20.17 -0.74
CA ALA A 58 -21.67 -21.30 0.16
C ALA A 58 -20.35 -21.72 0.83
N ALA A 59 -20.40 -22.07 2.11
CA ALA A 59 -19.23 -22.41 2.91
C ALA A 59 -18.89 -23.92 2.83
N PHE A 60 -17.61 -24.26 3.03
CA PHE A 60 -17.20 -25.65 3.21
C PHE A 60 -17.62 -26.13 4.60
N ASN A 61 -18.67 -26.93 4.65
CA ASN A 61 -19.04 -27.68 5.84
C ASN A 61 -18.97 -29.17 5.53
N MET A 62 -18.15 -29.91 6.27
CA MET A 62 -17.84 -31.31 5.96
C MET A 62 -18.74 -32.24 6.76
N ARG A 63 -19.31 -33.23 6.06
CA ARG A 63 -20.03 -34.33 6.70
C ARG A 63 -19.10 -35.09 7.65
N ARG A 64 -19.59 -35.39 8.85
CA ARG A 64 -18.91 -36.22 9.85
C ARG A 64 -19.73 -37.49 10.08
N GLY A 65 -19.20 -38.45 10.84
CA GLY A 65 -19.93 -39.68 11.18
C GLY A 65 -19.66 -40.84 10.21
N ILE A 66 -20.63 -41.77 10.11
CA ILE A 66 -20.52 -42.99 9.32
C ILE A 66 -21.48 -42.92 8.11
N GLY A 67 -21.07 -43.36 6.93
CA GLY A 67 -21.88 -43.30 5.71
C GLY A 67 -21.10 -43.79 4.48
N SER A 68 -21.71 -43.74 3.29
CA SER A 68 -21.00 -43.98 2.03
C SER A 68 -19.82 -43.02 1.91
N VAL A 69 -18.72 -43.50 1.33
CA VAL A 69 -17.49 -42.70 1.23
C VAL A 69 -17.22 -42.34 -0.23
N SER A 70 -17.07 -43.35 -1.09
CA SER A 70 -16.59 -43.12 -2.47
C SER A 70 -16.60 -44.40 -3.31
N SER A 71 -16.27 -44.29 -4.59
CA SER A 71 -15.64 -45.39 -5.33
C SER A 71 -14.13 -45.30 -5.20
N ARG A 72 -13.49 -46.46 -5.00
CA ARG A 72 -12.04 -46.60 -4.89
C ARG A 72 -11.56 -47.75 -5.77
N SER A 73 -10.59 -47.48 -6.62
CA SER A 73 -9.94 -48.48 -7.46
C SER A 73 -9.06 -49.44 -6.65
N SER A 74 -8.52 -50.45 -7.35
CA SER A 74 -7.37 -51.23 -6.84
C SER A 74 -6.22 -50.32 -6.44
N SER A 75 -5.42 -50.77 -5.48
CA SER A 75 -4.24 -50.05 -5.00
C SER A 75 -3.00 -50.50 -5.77
N HIS A 76 -2.12 -49.54 -6.07
CA HIS A 76 -0.97 -49.72 -6.95
C HIS A 76 0.32 -49.24 -6.27
N GLY A 77 1.45 -49.83 -6.67
CA GLY A 77 2.78 -49.39 -6.24
C GLY A 77 3.38 -48.27 -7.10
N ASP A 78 2.81 -48.02 -8.27
CA ASP A 78 3.28 -47.04 -9.27
C ASP A 78 2.18 -45.98 -9.51
N PRO A 79 2.49 -44.66 -9.42
CA PRO A 79 1.54 -43.59 -9.73
C PRO A 79 1.04 -43.58 -11.17
N TYR A 80 1.79 -44.16 -12.12
CA TYR A 80 1.46 -44.13 -13.55
C TYR A 80 0.56 -45.30 -13.99
N ASN A 81 0.12 -46.13 -13.04
CA ASN A 81 -0.91 -47.12 -13.33
C ASN A 81 -2.22 -46.42 -13.68
N ARG A 82 -2.80 -46.80 -14.83
CA ARG A 82 -4.06 -46.22 -15.29
C ARG A 82 -5.24 -46.83 -14.55
N GLU A 83 -6.19 -45.98 -14.21
CA GLU A 83 -7.50 -46.36 -13.66
C GLU A 83 -8.58 -45.52 -14.32
N TRP A 84 -9.77 -46.09 -14.51
CA TRP A 84 -10.89 -45.33 -15.08
C TRP A 84 -12.23 -45.77 -14.50
N LEU A 85 -13.17 -44.82 -14.52
CA LEU A 85 -14.57 -44.97 -14.12
C LEU A 85 -15.45 -44.44 -15.25
N CYS A 86 -16.48 -45.19 -15.63
CA CYS A 86 -17.37 -44.91 -16.74
C CYS A 86 -18.83 -44.98 -16.29
N ILE A 87 -19.59 -43.92 -16.54
CA ILE A 87 -21.03 -43.85 -16.31
C ILE A 87 -21.72 -44.06 -17.64
N ASP A 88 -22.60 -45.07 -17.70
CA ASP A 88 -23.39 -45.43 -18.87
C ASP A 88 -24.84 -44.99 -18.66
N PHE A 89 -25.35 -44.19 -19.59
CA PHE A 89 -26.72 -43.64 -19.54
C PHE A 89 -27.75 -44.56 -20.20
N GLY A 90 -27.33 -45.67 -20.81
CA GLY A 90 -28.21 -46.59 -21.55
C GLY A 90 -28.74 -46.05 -22.89
N GLY A 91 -28.47 -44.79 -23.21
CA GLY A 91 -28.89 -44.11 -24.44
C GLY A 91 -28.28 -42.71 -24.56
N ASN A 92 -28.48 -42.05 -25.69
CA ASN A 92 -27.94 -40.71 -25.90
C ASN A 92 -28.69 -39.69 -25.06
N VAL A 93 -27.96 -38.96 -24.23
CA VAL A 93 -28.46 -37.86 -23.41
C VAL A 93 -27.72 -36.57 -23.74
N VAL A 94 -28.43 -35.45 -23.64
CA VAL A 94 -27.84 -34.11 -23.71
C VAL A 94 -27.56 -33.60 -22.31
N PHE A 95 -26.39 -32.99 -22.09
CA PHE A 95 -25.99 -32.34 -20.85
C PHE A 95 -25.08 -31.13 -21.16
N ASP A 96 -24.87 -30.29 -20.15
CA ASP A 96 -24.09 -29.06 -20.30
C ASP A 96 -23.01 -28.87 -19.22
N GLN A 97 -23.00 -29.68 -18.16
CA GLN A 97 -21.98 -29.62 -17.12
C GLN A 97 -21.73 -30.97 -16.45
N ILE A 98 -20.47 -31.24 -16.11
CA ILE A 98 -20.05 -32.37 -15.28
C ILE A 98 -19.37 -31.81 -14.03
N VAL A 99 -19.68 -32.37 -12.87
CA VAL A 99 -19.06 -32.01 -11.59
C VAL A 99 -18.41 -33.25 -10.99
N LEU A 100 -17.09 -33.20 -10.79
CA LEU A 100 -16.33 -34.25 -10.11
C LEU A 100 -16.16 -33.88 -8.64
N VAL A 101 -16.64 -34.73 -7.74
CA VAL A 101 -16.59 -34.47 -6.30
C VAL A 101 -15.47 -35.31 -5.68
N PRO A 102 -14.42 -34.69 -5.12
CA PRO A 102 -13.33 -35.44 -4.50
C PRO A 102 -13.78 -36.15 -3.22
N SER A 103 -13.23 -37.32 -2.97
CA SER A 103 -13.30 -37.96 -1.66
C SER A 103 -12.47 -37.17 -0.67
N ILE A 104 -13.02 -36.89 0.52
CA ILE A 104 -12.37 -36.03 1.50
C ILE A 104 -11.85 -36.84 2.68
N GLY A 105 -10.59 -36.60 3.03
CA GLY A 105 -9.91 -37.15 4.18
C GLY A 105 -9.43 -36.08 5.12
N SER A 106 -9.09 -36.48 6.34
CA SER A 106 -8.43 -35.62 7.32
C SER A 106 -7.25 -36.33 7.95
N ASN A 107 -6.11 -35.65 8.10
CA ASN A 107 -4.99 -36.14 8.90
C ASN A 107 -4.33 -34.99 9.68
N SER A 108 -3.55 -35.32 10.71
CA SER A 108 -2.95 -34.32 11.62
C SER A 108 -1.89 -33.42 10.98
N LYS A 109 -1.34 -33.81 9.81
CA LYS A 109 -0.26 -33.06 9.13
C LYS A 109 -0.81 -32.09 8.08
N GLN A 110 -1.81 -32.51 7.32
CA GLN A 110 -2.35 -31.82 6.15
C GLN A 110 -3.73 -31.22 6.40
N GLY A 111 -4.36 -31.50 7.55
CA GLY A 111 -5.75 -31.13 7.78
C GLY A 111 -6.68 -31.88 6.83
N VAL A 112 -7.70 -31.19 6.32
CA VAL A 112 -8.67 -31.71 5.34
C VAL A 112 -8.04 -31.69 3.94
N HIS A 113 -8.13 -32.80 3.21
CA HIS A 113 -7.51 -32.97 1.89
C HIS A 113 -8.31 -33.96 1.02
N ALA A 114 -8.18 -33.87 -0.30
CA ALA A 114 -8.66 -34.93 -1.18
C ALA A 114 -7.88 -36.23 -0.96
N GLN A 115 -8.59 -37.35 -0.82
CA GLN A 115 -8.02 -38.69 -0.79
C GLN A 115 -7.98 -39.25 -2.21
N CYS A 116 -6.78 -39.65 -2.66
CA CYS A 116 -6.59 -40.41 -3.91
C CYS A 116 -7.26 -39.79 -5.16
N PHE A 117 -7.50 -38.46 -5.15
CA PHE A 117 -7.98 -37.74 -6.32
C PHE A 117 -6.83 -37.62 -7.34
N PRO A 118 -7.06 -37.89 -8.63
CA PRO A 118 -5.97 -38.03 -9.59
C PRO A 118 -5.20 -36.72 -9.80
N VAL A 119 -3.88 -36.83 -9.98
CA VAL A 119 -2.98 -35.70 -10.29
C VAL A 119 -3.11 -35.31 -11.76
N ALA A 120 -3.31 -36.29 -12.63
CA ALA A 120 -3.55 -36.08 -14.06
C ALA A 120 -4.63 -37.02 -14.57
N PHE A 121 -5.60 -36.48 -15.30
CA PHE A 121 -6.77 -37.23 -15.78
C PHE A 121 -7.45 -36.51 -16.94
N GLU A 122 -8.26 -37.26 -17.68
CA GLU A 122 -9.13 -36.75 -18.73
C GLU A 122 -10.57 -37.14 -18.45
N VAL A 123 -11.51 -36.27 -18.82
CA VAL A 123 -12.93 -36.59 -18.87
C VAL A 123 -13.31 -36.71 -20.34
N VAL A 124 -13.79 -37.89 -20.73
CA VAL A 124 -14.08 -38.27 -22.10
C VAL A 124 -15.56 -38.63 -22.20
N ALA A 125 -16.24 -38.22 -23.26
CA ALA A 125 -17.64 -38.58 -23.51
C ALA A 125 -17.81 -39.12 -24.92
N GLY A 126 -18.69 -40.12 -25.09
CA GLY A 126 -18.89 -40.74 -26.39
C GLY A 126 -20.27 -41.35 -26.61
N CYS A 127 -20.57 -41.64 -27.88
CA CYS A 127 -21.79 -42.29 -28.32
C CYS A 127 -21.48 -43.71 -28.82
N GLY A 128 -22.20 -44.72 -28.35
CA GLY A 128 -21.98 -46.10 -28.76
C GLY A 128 -20.68 -46.70 -28.22
N ARG A 129 -20.03 -47.60 -28.98
CA ARG A 129 -18.84 -48.37 -28.53
C ARG A 129 -17.50 -47.82 -29.02
N GLU A 130 -17.51 -46.83 -29.90
CA GLU A 130 -16.32 -46.33 -30.60
C GLU A 130 -15.91 -44.98 -29.99
N THR A 131 -14.67 -44.90 -29.52
CA THR A 131 -13.89 -43.71 -29.12
C THR A 131 -14.65 -42.41 -28.81
N GLY A 132 -14.65 -41.99 -27.55
CA GLY A 132 -15.20 -40.69 -27.13
C GLY A 132 -14.27 -39.50 -27.39
N ALA A 133 -14.84 -38.30 -27.33
CA ALA A 133 -14.13 -37.03 -27.38
C ALA A 133 -13.76 -36.55 -25.97
N THR A 134 -12.56 -35.99 -25.82
CA THR A 134 -12.11 -35.39 -24.56
C THR A 134 -12.85 -34.09 -24.31
N LEU A 135 -13.58 -34.02 -23.19
CA LEU A 135 -14.28 -32.82 -22.71
C LEU A 135 -13.36 -31.92 -21.89
N ALA A 136 -12.50 -32.51 -21.06
CA ALA A 136 -11.50 -31.80 -20.26
C ALA A 136 -10.27 -32.68 -20.02
N SER A 137 -9.11 -32.05 -19.87
CA SER A 137 -7.84 -32.72 -19.57
C SER A 137 -7.08 -31.89 -18.53
N PHE A 138 -6.61 -32.56 -17.48
CA PHE A 138 -5.88 -31.97 -16.38
C PHE A 138 -4.56 -32.72 -16.22
N GLY A 139 -3.47 -31.97 -16.09
CA GLY A 139 -2.13 -32.51 -15.86
C GLY A 139 -1.48 -31.94 -14.59
N PRO A 140 -0.23 -32.34 -14.30
CA PRO A 140 0.48 -31.88 -13.10
C PRO A 140 0.73 -30.36 -13.05
N ARG A 141 0.67 -29.68 -14.20
CA ARG A 141 0.87 -28.22 -14.32
C ARG A 141 -0.37 -27.41 -13.96
N ASP A 142 -1.54 -28.03 -13.97
CA ASP A 142 -2.80 -27.41 -13.54
C ASP A 142 -2.80 -27.10 -12.03
N GLU A 143 -1.91 -27.75 -11.25
CA GLU A 143 -1.80 -27.59 -9.79
C GLU A 143 -3.15 -27.76 -9.08
N LEU A 144 -3.98 -28.68 -9.59
CA LEU A 144 -5.34 -28.88 -9.07
C LEU A 144 -5.33 -29.27 -7.59
N LEU A 145 -4.32 -30.02 -7.14
CA LEU A 145 -4.16 -30.44 -5.75
C LEU A 145 -3.25 -29.47 -4.97
N PRO A 146 -3.53 -29.22 -3.67
CA PRO A 146 -4.59 -29.83 -2.86
C PRO A 146 -5.97 -29.23 -3.14
N ARG A 147 -6.95 -30.08 -3.46
CA ARG A 147 -8.35 -29.69 -3.67
C ARG A 147 -9.23 -30.35 -2.63
N ILE A 148 -10.16 -29.59 -2.07
CA ILE A 148 -11.23 -30.13 -1.20
C ILE A 148 -12.63 -29.80 -1.74
N ALA A 149 -12.69 -29.15 -2.90
CA ALA A 149 -13.91 -28.67 -3.54
C ALA A 149 -14.25 -29.46 -4.80
N PRO A 150 -15.50 -29.44 -5.27
CA PRO A 150 -15.85 -30.01 -6.56
C PRO A 150 -15.04 -29.40 -7.71
N VAL A 151 -14.77 -30.19 -8.75
CA VAL A 151 -14.21 -29.73 -10.03
C VAL A 151 -15.36 -29.62 -11.02
N VAL A 152 -15.59 -28.41 -11.53
CA VAL A 152 -16.67 -28.12 -12.48
C VAL A 152 -16.08 -28.13 -13.90
N ILE A 153 -16.75 -28.87 -14.79
CA ILE A 153 -16.39 -28.98 -16.20
C ILE A 153 -17.60 -28.56 -17.03
N ASP A 154 -17.52 -27.35 -17.59
CA ASP A 154 -18.54 -26.85 -18.51
C ASP A 154 -18.36 -27.48 -19.89
N CYS A 155 -19.44 -28.07 -20.41
CA CYS A 155 -19.44 -28.82 -21.66
C CYS A 155 -20.78 -28.60 -22.40
N PRO A 156 -21.05 -27.37 -22.87
CA PRO A 156 -22.36 -26.97 -23.35
C PRO A 156 -22.81 -27.79 -24.57
N ASN A 157 -24.07 -28.23 -24.56
CA ASN A 157 -24.72 -29.00 -25.63
C ASN A 157 -24.02 -30.32 -25.98
N THR A 158 -23.40 -30.97 -24.99
CA THR A 158 -22.74 -32.27 -25.20
C THR A 158 -23.79 -33.37 -25.28
N THR A 159 -23.70 -34.21 -26.31
CA THR A 159 -24.53 -35.42 -26.45
C THR A 159 -23.65 -36.64 -26.31
N ALA A 160 -23.96 -37.52 -25.36
CA ALA A 160 -23.22 -38.77 -25.16
C ALA A 160 -24.12 -39.89 -24.62
N SER A 161 -23.73 -41.15 -24.85
CA SER A 161 -24.31 -42.32 -24.20
C SER A 161 -23.54 -42.78 -22.97
N TRP A 162 -22.31 -42.29 -22.81
CA TRP A 162 -21.48 -42.54 -21.63
C TRP A 162 -20.49 -41.40 -21.42
N ILE A 163 -20.05 -41.24 -20.16
CA ILE A 163 -18.89 -40.42 -19.80
C ILE A 163 -17.88 -41.27 -19.05
N ARG A 164 -16.59 -40.94 -19.18
CA ARG A 164 -15.50 -41.66 -18.54
C ARG A 164 -14.47 -40.70 -17.96
N LEU A 165 -14.13 -40.91 -16.69
CA LEU A 165 -12.96 -40.34 -16.04
C LEU A 165 -11.78 -41.30 -16.24
N ASP A 166 -10.74 -40.86 -16.94
CA ASP A 166 -9.53 -41.62 -17.27
C ASP A 166 -8.33 -41.03 -16.51
N ALA A 167 -7.92 -41.68 -15.42
CA ALA A 167 -6.80 -41.23 -14.59
C ALA A 167 -5.48 -41.79 -15.11
N SER A 168 -4.56 -40.89 -15.46
CA SER A 168 -3.24 -41.23 -15.99
C SER A 168 -2.12 -41.11 -14.95
N VAL A 169 -2.32 -40.28 -13.91
CA VAL A 169 -1.42 -40.17 -12.75
C VAL A 169 -2.25 -40.16 -11.48
N LEU A 170 -2.08 -41.20 -10.67
CA LEU A 170 -2.76 -41.41 -9.40
C LEU A 170 -2.08 -40.65 -8.26
N SER A 171 -2.82 -40.34 -7.19
CA SER A 171 -2.26 -39.77 -5.96
C SER A 171 -2.18 -40.81 -4.84
N GLN A 172 -1.35 -40.52 -3.85
CA GLN A 172 -1.06 -41.45 -2.75
C GLN A 172 -2.16 -41.46 -1.70
N ARG A 173 -2.40 -42.64 -1.16
CA ARG A 173 -3.22 -42.86 0.02
C ARG A 173 -2.42 -42.58 1.29
N ALA A 174 -3.00 -41.80 2.19
CA ALA A 174 -2.28 -41.26 3.34
C ALA A 174 -1.74 -42.31 4.34
N PHE A 175 -2.36 -43.49 4.47
CA PHE A 175 -2.01 -44.45 5.52
C PHE A 175 -0.91 -45.45 5.15
N ASP A 176 -0.78 -45.84 3.88
CA ASP A 176 0.20 -46.82 3.40
C ASP A 176 1.01 -46.36 2.19
N GLY A 177 0.72 -45.19 1.63
CA GLY A 177 1.45 -44.61 0.50
C GLY A 177 1.19 -45.28 -0.85
N LEU A 178 0.23 -46.22 -0.93
CA LEU A 178 -0.16 -46.83 -2.20
C LEU A 178 -0.99 -45.84 -3.04
N TYR A 179 -0.98 -46.03 -4.35
CA TYR A 179 -1.67 -45.17 -5.31
C TYR A 179 -3.02 -45.77 -5.68
N ALA A 180 -4.06 -44.94 -5.75
CA ALA A 180 -5.39 -45.36 -6.20
C ALA A 180 -6.12 -44.17 -6.84
N LEU A 181 -7.20 -44.47 -7.57
CA LEU A 181 -8.22 -43.50 -7.97
C LEU A 181 -9.36 -43.57 -6.96
N GLU A 182 -9.73 -42.44 -6.38
CA GLU A 182 -10.88 -42.34 -5.49
C GLU A 182 -11.70 -41.08 -5.81
N ILE A 183 -13.01 -41.25 -5.90
CA ILE A 183 -13.95 -40.16 -6.17
C ILE A 183 -15.25 -40.39 -5.39
N ALA A 184 -15.76 -39.33 -4.77
CA ALA A 184 -16.98 -39.42 -3.98
C ALA A 184 -18.20 -39.54 -4.90
N GLU A 185 -18.31 -38.64 -5.87
CA GLU A 185 -19.48 -38.49 -6.73
C GLU A 185 -19.08 -37.89 -8.09
N ILE A 186 -19.78 -38.26 -9.16
CA ILE A 186 -19.73 -37.60 -10.46
C ILE A 186 -21.15 -37.22 -10.85
N MET A 187 -21.45 -35.93 -10.78
CA MET A 187 -22.75 -35.41 -11.18
C MET A 187 -22.73 -34.90 -12.63
N VAL A 188 -23.77 -35.23 -13.38
CA VAL A 188 -23.93 -34.82 -14.78
C VAL A 188 -25.23 -34.05 -14.89
N PHE A 189 -25.15 -32.79 -15.31
CA PHE A 189 -26.28 -31.87 -15.30
C PHE A 189 -26.75 -31.51 -16.71
N ARG A 190 -28.07 -31.56 -16.88
CA ARG A 190 -28.80 -30.84 -17.94
C ARG A 190 -29.55 -29.70 -17.26
N HIS A 191 -29.07 -28.47 -17.42
CA HIS A 191 -29.56 -27.33 -16.66
C HIS A 191 -29.52 -27.64 -15.15
N GLN A 192 -30.65 -27.70 -14.45
CA GLN A 192 -30.68 -28.04 -13.01
C GLN A 192 -30.92 -29.54 -12.75
N ASP A 193 -31.27 -30.35 -13.76
CA ASP A 193 -31.55 -31.78 -13.63
C ASP A 193 -30.25 -32.61 -13.61
N CYS A 194 -30.06 -33.41 -12.56
CA CYS A 194 -28.92 -34.31 -12.41
C CYS A 194 -29.21 -35.67 -13.07
N ILE A 195 -28.95 -35.75 -14.38
CA ILE A 195 -29.21 -36.95 -15.18
C ILE A 195 -28.30 -38.13 -14.85
N GLY A 196 -27.19 -37.89 -14.13
CA GLY A 196 -26.22 -38.90 -13.71
C GLY A 196 -26.69 -39.79 -12.55
N LEU A 197 -27.74 -39.39 -11.82
CA LEU A 197 -28.22 -40.11 -10.64
C LEU A 197 -28.71 -41.53 -10.99
N GLY A 198 -28.21 -42.52 -10.23
CA GLY A 198 -28.63 -43.92 -10.32
C GLY A 198 -28.23 -44.64 -11.62
N GLN A 199 -27.35 -44.04 -12.42
CA GLN A 199 -26.89 -44.63 -13.69
C GLN A 199 -25.97 -45.83 -13.47
N THR A 200 -25.69 -46.59 -14.53
CA THR A 200 -24.81 -47.76 -14.42
C THR A 200 -23.35 -47.34 -14.43
N VAL A 201 -22.58 -47.76 -13.44
CA VAL A 201 -21.14 -47.49 -13.34
C VAL A 201 -20.33 -48.73 -13.73
N ARG A 202 -19.28 -48.52 -14.52
CA ARG A 202 -18.24 -49.51 -14.85
C ARG A 202 -16.88 -48.95 -14.49
N SER A 203 -15.99 -49.77 -13.97
CA SER A 203 -14.63 -49.38 -13.66
C SER A 203 -13.63 -50.40 -14.21
N LEU A 204 -12.36 -50.01 -14.30
CA LEU A 204 -11.28 -50.93 -14.68
C LEU A 204 -11.05 -52.00 -13.59
N SER A 205 -11.12 -51.56 -12.34
CA SER A 205 -10.85 -52.35 -11.13
C SER A 205 -12.10 -52.36 -10.23
N PRO A 206 -13.15 -53.13 -10.56
CA PRO A 206 -14.40 -53.09 -9.81
C PRO A 206 -14.21 -53.62 -8.39
N ALA A 207 -14.86 -52.93 -7.44
CA ALA A 207 -14.96 -53.40 -6.07
C ALA A 207 -15.60 -54.81 -6.04
N PRO A 208 -15.12 -55.73 -5.18
CA PRO A 208 -15.65 -57.09 -5.13
C PRO A 208 -17.14 -57.07 -4.77
N SER A 209 -17.99 -57.65 -5.62
CA SER A 209 -19.46 -57.51 -5.55
C SER A 209 -20.15 -58.06 -4.29
N ARG A 210 -19.40 -58.68 -3.37
CA ARG A 210 -19.92 -59.31 -2.14
C ARG A 210 -19.63 -58.51 -0.87
N SER A 211 -18.93 -57.38 -0.93
CA SER A 211 -18.65 -56.57 0.26
C SER A 211 -19.67 -55.44 0.41
N VAL A 212 -20.53 -55.51 1.42
CA VAL A 212 -21.21 -54.33 1.96
C VAL A 212 -20.14 -53.49 2.65
N GLY A 213 -19.65 -52.46 1.97
CA GLY A 213 -18.57 -51.61 2.45
C GLY A 213 -18.69 -50.16 1.98
N PRO A 214 -17.87 -49.26 2.54
CA PRO A 214 -17.92 -47.83 2.25
C PRO A 214 -17.34 -47.44 0.89
N TRP A 215 -16.67 -48.37 0.19
CA TRP A 215 -16.04 -48.17 -1.11
C TRP A 215 -16.71 -49.02 -2.18
N GLN A 216 -17.63 -48.44 -2.96
CA GLN A 216 -18.36 -49.14 -4.02
C GLN A 216 -18.57 -48.22 -5.24
N ASP A 217 -18.47 -48.77 -6.44
CA ASP A 217 -18.66 -48.01 -7.69
C ASP A 217 -20.04 -47.35 -7.80
N ARG A 218 -21.07 -47.94 -7.17
CA ARG A 218 -22.42 -47.36 -7.15
C ARG A 218 -22.50 -46.01 -6.44
N PHE A 219 -21.55 -45.68 -5.55
CA PHE A 219 -21.56 -44.42 -4.82
C PHE A 219 -21.14 -43.23 -5.67
N VAL A 220 -20.60 -43.45 -6.87
CA VAL A 220 -20.23 -42.35 -7.80
C VAL A 220 -21.45 -41.65 -8.40
N VAL A 221 -22.64 -42.23 -8.23
CA VAL A 221 -23.90 -41.80 -8.86
C VAL A 221 -25.07 -41.85 -7.87
N ASP A 222 -24.81 -41.92 -6.55
CA ASP A 222 -25.86 -42.08 -5.54
C ASP A 222 -26.43 -40.74 -5.05
N GLY A 223 -25.78 -39.63 -5.41
CA GLY A 223 -26.13 -38.26 -5.05
C GLY A 223 -25.49 -37.80 -3.74
N PHE A 224 -24.65 -38.62 -3.10
CA PHE A 224 -24.08 -38.33 -1.78
C PHE A 224 -22.72 -37.67 -1.88
N VAL A 225 -22.67 -36.41 -1.44
CA VAL A 225 -21.45 -35.61 -1.40
C VAL A 225 -20.89 -35.52 0.03
N PRO A 226 -19.58 -35.26 0.20
CA PRO A 226 -18.95 -35.15 1.52
C PRO A 226 -19.25 -33.82 2.23
N TYR A 227 -20.07 -32.96 1.65
CA TYR A 227 -20.39 -31.63 2.15
C TYR A 227 -21.81 -31.58 2.73
N LEU A 228 -22.01 -30.73 3.72
CA LEU A 228 -23.32 -30.29 4.19
C LEU A 228 -23.65 -28.96 3.50
N MET A 229 -24.89 -28.80 3.04
CA MET A 229 -25.29 -27.61 2.30
C MET A 229 -25.43 -26.42 3.26
N GLU A 230 -24.46 -25.50 3.18
CA GLU A 230 -24.41 -24.27 3.98
C GLU A 230 -24.33 -23.05 3.05
N ALA A 231 -25.47 -22.42 2.81
CA ALA A 231 -25.57 -21.18 2.05
C ALA A 231 -25.19 -19.96 2.89
N SER A 232 -24.82 -18.85 2.25
CA SER A 232 -24.47 -17.59 2.94
C SER A 232 -25.66 -16.86 3.62
N SER A 233 -26.88 -17.38 3.49
CA SER A 233 -28.11 -16.78 3.99
C SER A 233 -28.24 -16.88 5.52
N SER A 234 -28.74 -15.82 6.17
CA SER A 234 -28.93 -15.79 7.63
C SER A 234 -30.20 -16.50 8.12
N LYS A 235 -31.09 -16.92 7.22
CA LYS A 235 -32.36 -17.57 7.57
C LYS A 235 -32.18 -19.08 7.59
N HIS A 236 -32.40 -19.69 8.75
CA HIS A 236 -32.36 -21.13 8.96
C HIS A 236 -33.70 -21.62 9.53
N SER A 237 -33.93 -22.93 9.40
CA SER A 237 -35.06 -23.62 10.01
C SER A 237 -34.57 -24.87 10.74
N VAL A 238 -35.23 -25.22 11.84
CA VAL A 238 -34.93 -26.46 12.56
C VAL A 238 -35.67 -27.58 11.87
N ALA A 239 -34.95 -28.66 11.53
CA ALA A 239 -35.54 -29.83 10.87
C ALA A 239 -36.78 -30.35 11.58
N TRP A 240 -37.77 -30.76 10.80
CA TRP A 240 -38.97 -31.38 11.31
C TRP A 240 -38.68 -32.82 11.73
N LEU A 241 -39.17 -33.20 12.90
CA LEU A 241 -38.99 -34.53 13.48
C LEU A 241 -40.29 -34.93 14.17
N ALA A 242 -40.86 -36.04 13.74
CA ALA A 242 -41.96 -36.69 14.40
C ALA A 242 -41.45 -37.75 15.39
N ALA A 243 -42.01 -37.74 16.59
CA ALA A 243 -42.03 -38.90 17.48
C ALA A 243 -43.45 -39.46 17.41
N THR A 244 -43.60 -40.69 16.95
CA THR A 244 -44.92 -41.29 16.74
C THR A 244 -45.02 -42.62 17.47
N ASP A 245 -46.14 -42.83 18.16
CA ASP A 245 -46.52 -44.15 18.71
C ASP A 245 -47.26 -45.00 17.66
N ILE A 246 -47.35 -44.52 16.41
CA ILE A 246 -48.20 -45.09 15.36
C ILE A 246 -47.34 -45.94 14.40
N GLU A 247 -47.83 -47.14 14.07
CA GLU A 247 -47.16 -48.10 13.19
C GLU A 247 -47.02 -47.60 11.73
N GLN A 248 -47.89 -46.71 11.28
CA GLN A 248 -47.81 -46.04 9.98
C GLN A 248 -48.11 -44.54 10.15
N ALA A 249 -47.27 -43.71 9.53
CA ALA A 249 -47.39 -42.27 9.61
C ALA A 249 -47.25 -41.69 8.20
N SER A 250 -48.13 -40.77 7.84
CA SER A 250 -48.13 -40.15 6.52
C SER A 250 -48.13 -38.62 6.56
N ILE A 251 -47.39 -38.03 5.64
CA ILE A 251 -47.37 -36.59 5.39
C ILE A 251 -47.78 -36.36 3.94
N THR A 252 -48.57 -35.32 3.70
CA THR A 252 -49.11 -34.95 2.39
C THR A 252 -48.80 -33.49 2.09
N ILE A 253 -48.32 -33.22 0.88
CA ILE A 253 -48.07 -31.88 0.33
C ILE A 253 -49.10 -31.62 -0.78
N ASP A 254 -49.87 -30.53 -0.69
CA ASP A 254 -50.69 -30.04 -1.81
C ASP A 254 -49.87 -29.02 -2.62
N LEU A 255 -49.44 -29.41 -3.82
CA LEU A 255 -48.67 -28.56 -4.73
C LEU A 255 -49.49 -27.37 -5.26
N GLY A 256 -50.81 -27.35 -5.03
CA GLY A 256 -51.74 -26.31 -5.42
C GLY A 256 -52.17 -26.35 -6.88
N ALA A 257 -51.38 -26.99 -7.75
CA ALA A 257 -51.69 -27.25 -9.14
C ALA A 257 -51.12 -28.61 -9.58
N SER A 258 -51.51 -29.05 -10.77
CA SER A 258 -50.98 -30.26 -11.39
C SER A 258 -49.58 -30.00 -11.94
N HIS A 259 -48.62 -30.87 -11.60
CA HIS A 259 -47.23 -30.79 -12.05
C HIS A 259 -46.74 -32.17 -12.48
N THR A 260 -45.91 -32.24 -13.53
CA THR A 260 -45.21 -33.47 -13.91
C THR A 260 -43.99 -33.63 -13.01
N VAL A 261 -44.10 -34.48 -12.00
CA VAL A 261 -43.02 -34.74 -11.04
C VAL A 261 -42.00 -35.68 -11.68
N ASP A 262 -40.72 -35.32 -11.60
CA ASP A 262 -39.61 -36.10 -12.15
C ASP A 262 -38.50 -36.41 -11.12
N GLU A 263 -38.41 -35.65 -10.04
CA GLU A 263 -37.39 -35.83 -9.00
C GLU A 263 -37.88 -35.38 -7.61
N ILE A 264 -37.41 -36.08 -6.57
CA ILE A 264 -37.69 -35.75 -5.17
C ILE A 264 -36.39 -35.78 -4.37
N HIS A 265 -36.14 -34.72 -3.60
CA HIS A 265 -35.01 -34.64 -2.67
C HIS A 265 -35.53 -34.61 -1.23
N LEU A 266 -34.96 -35.47 -0.38
CA LEU A 266 -35.20 -35.42 1.06
C LEU A 266 -33.91 -35.02 1.77
N HIS A 267 -33.90 -33.85 2.40
CA HIS A 267 -32.76 -33.38 3.18
C HIS A 267 -32.78 -34.06 4.55
N SER A 268 -31.68 -34.73 4.90
CA SER A 268 -31.56 -35.40 6.20
C SER A 268 -31.58 -34.38 7.33
N ILE A 269 -31.96 -34.82 8.52
CA ILE A 269 -31.89 -33.97 9.72
C ILE A 269 -30.44 -33.61 10.02
N GLU A 270 -30.15 -32.31 10.20
CA GLU A 270 -28.82 -31.90 10.63
C GLU A 270 -28.54 -32.37 12.07
N LEU A 271 -27.45 -33.12 12.20
CA LEU A 271 -26.96 -33.61 13.47
C LEU A 271 -26.00 -32.58 14.04
N SER A 272 -26.15 -32.31 15.34
CA SER A 272 -25.53 -31.19 16.08
C SER A 272 -24.15 -30.73 15.60
N ASP A 273 -23.88 -29.44 15.80
CA ASP A 273 -22.61 -28.73 15.54
C ASP A 273 -21.41 -29.24 16.38
N ASN A 274 -21.61 -30.31 17.15
CA ASN A 274 -20.65 -30.82 18.11
C ASN A 274 -19.74 -31.91 17.53
N ILE A 275 -18.51 -31.95 18.07
CA ILE A 275 -17.54 -33.03 17.85
C ILE A 275 -17.21 -33.64 19.22
N PRO A 276 -17.51 -34.92 19.49
CA PRO A 276 -18.17 -35.88 18.60
C PRO A 276 -19.69 -35.62 18.44
N GLN A 277 -20.28 -36.16 17.37
CA GLN A 277 -21.72 -36.11 17.13
C GLN A 277 -22.46 -37.00 18.13
N SER A 278 -23.64 -36.54 18.58
CA SER A 278 -24.49 -37.24 19.56
C SER A 278 -25.45 -38.26 18.96
N ALA A 279 -25.57 -38.30 17.63
CA ALA A 279 -26.46 -39.20 16.90
C ALA A 279 -25.81 -39.61 15.56
N PRO A 280 -26.13 -40.80 15.02
CA PRO A 280 -25.61 -41.28 13.75
C PRO A 280 -26.24 -40.53 12.56
N ASN A 281 -25.56 -40.53 11.42
CA ASN A 281 -25.94 -39.80 10.18
C ASN A 281 -27.32 -40.12 9.61
N ASP A 282 -27.91 -41.24 10.00
CA ASP A 282 -29.22 -41.68 9.55
C ASP A 282 -30.34 -41.36 10.55
N PHE A 283 -30.06 -40.53 11.57
CA PHE A 283 -31.03 -40.19 12.61
C PHE A 283 -32.33 -39.63 12.01
N GLY A 284 -33.44 -40.31 12.30
CA GLY A 284 -34.76 -39.93 11.80
C GLY A 284 -35.03 -40.33 10.35
N ILE A 285 -34.09 -40.95 9.64
CA ILE A 285 -34.36 -41.52 8.31
C ILE A 285 -35.00 -42.90 8.50
N PRO A 286 -36.26 -43.11 8.04
CA PRO A 286 -36.91 -44.42 8.14
C PRO A 286 -36.14 -45.52 7.42
N ASP A 287 -36.23 -46.75 7.94
CA ASP A 287 -35.67 -47.92 7.26
C ASP A 287 -36.44 -48.24 5.99
N ARG A 288 -37.75 -47.91 5.94
CA ARG A 288 -38.59 -48.06 4.75
C ARG A 288 -39.69 -47.01 4.67
N PHE A 289 -39.81 -46.38 3.52
CA PHE A 289 -40.91 -45.45 3.20
C PHE A 289 -41.25 -45.50 1.71
N VAL A 290 -42.46 -45.05 1.38
CA VAL A 290 -42.95 -44.92 0.01
C VAL A 290 -43.46 -43.51 -0.20
N ILE A 291 -43.21 -42.95 -1.38
CA ILE A 291 -43.79 -41.67 -1.81
C ILE A 291 -44.71 -41.95 -2.99
N GLU A 292 -45.94 -41.48 -2.89
CA GLU A 292 -46.99 -41.62 -3.90
C GLU A 292 -47.43 -40.22 -4.36
N GLY A 293 -47.75 -40.10 -5.64
CA GLY A 293 -48.35 -38.90 -6.23
C GLY A 293 -49.80 -39.17 -6.61
N ALA A 294 -50.66 -38.15 -6.60
CA ALA A 294 -52.07 -38.27 -6.99
C ALA A 294 -52.60 -36.94 -7.55
N LEU A 295 -53.64 -36.97 -8.38
CA LEU A 295 -54.37 -35.75 -8.76
C LEU A 295 -55.49 -35.44 -7.76
N ARG A 296 -55.98 -36.46 -7.03
CA ARG A 296 -57.04 -36.34 -6.03
C ARG A 296 -56.49 -36.40 -4.61
N GLU A 297 -57.10 -35.63 -3.73
CA GLU A 297 -56.72 -35.54 -2.31
C GLU A 297 -56.90 -36.86 -1.56
N ASP A 298 -57.82 -37.72 -1.99
CA ASP A 298 -58.08 -39.03 -1.38
C ASP A 298 -57.10 -40.12 -1.82
N PHE A 299 -56.14 -39.80 -2.71
CA PHE A 299 -55.18 -40.74 -3.28
C PHE A 299 -55.83 -41.95 -3.97
N SER A 300 -57.09 -41.82 -4.43
CA SER A 300 -57.78 -42.90 -5.17
C SER A 300 -57.14 -43.22 -6.52
N ASP A 301 -56.37 -42.28 -7.08
CA ASP A 301 -55.62 -42.37 -8.32
C ASP A 301 -54.09 -42.35 -8.09
N ALA A 302 -53.65 -42.80 -6.92
CA ALA A 302 -52.25 -42.77 -6.55
C ALA A 302 -51.34 -43.54 -7.51
N VAL A 303 -50.20 -42.93 -7.83
CA VAL A 303 -49.10 -43.52 -8.59
C VAL A 303 -47.83 -43.55 -7.73
N PRO A 304 -47.07 -44.67 -7.74
CA PRO A 304 -45.84 -44.76 -6.95
C PRO A 304 -44.75 -43.88 -7.57
N LEU A 305 -44.16 -42.98 -6.78
CA LEU A 305 -43.06 -42.11 -7.19
C LEU A 305 -41.72 -42.64 -6.70
N VAL A 306 -41.62 -42.98 -5.40
CA VAL A 306 -40.39 -43.48 -4.77
C VAL A 306 -40.72 -44.63 -3.84
N SER A 307 -39.92 -45.70 -3.89
CA SER A 307 -39.90 -46.76 -2.88
C SER A 307 -38.49 -46.86 -2.32
N TYR A 308 -38.31 -46.51 -1.05
CA TYR A 308 -37.00 -46.51 -0.39
C TYR A 308 -36.92 -47.62 0.66
N ARG A 309 -35.78 -48.32 0.66
CA ARG A 309 -35.39 -49.27 1.70
C ARG A 309 -33.92 -49.06 2.02
N LYS A 310 -33.61 -48.84 3.30
CA LYS A 310 -32.24 -48.77 3.80
C LYS A 310 -31.72 -50.19 4.04
N GLU A 311 -30.78 -50.65 3.21
CA GLU A 311 -30.16 -51.97 3.37
C GLU A 311 -28.94 -51.92 4.30
N SER A 312 -28.27 -50.76 4.34
CA SER A 312 -27.09 -50.52 5.15
C SER A 312 -26.99 -49.05 5.56
N ILE A 313 -26.08 -48.78 6.50
CA ILE A 313 -25.71 -47.41 6.90
C ILE A 313 -25.12 -46.58 5.75
N PHE A 314 -24.68 -47.23 4.65
CA PHE A 314 -24.12 -46.56 3.47
C PHE A 314 -25.20 -46.04 2.52
N ASP A 315 -26.47 -46.42 2.70
CA ASP A 315 -27.58 -46.00 1.83
C ASP A 315 -28.24 -44.69 2.31
N THR A 316 -27.54 -43.96 3.18
CA THR A 316 -27.97 -42.69 3.77
C THR A 316 -26.92 -41.60 3.56
N GLY A 317 -27.40 -40.41 3.23
CA GLY A 317 -26.59 -39.24 2.92
C GLY A 317 -27.29 -37.94 3.32
N PRO A 318 -26.61 -36.80 3.17
CA PRO A 318 -27.15 -35.50 3.56
C PRO A 318 -28.41 -35.12 2.78
N ILE A 319 -28.50 -35.56 1.52
CA ILE A 319 -29.64 -35.33 0.64
C ILE A 319 -29.94 -36.65 -0.07
N LEU A 320 -31.11 -37.23 0.17
CA LEU A 320 -31.60 -38.41 -0.56
C LEU A 320 -32.23 -37.94 -1.87
N MET A 321 -31.44 -37.94 -2.95
CA MET A 321 -31.92 -37.58 -4.29
C MET A 321 -32.51 -38.81 -4.99
N ARG A 322 -33.75 -38.71 -5.47
CA ARG A 322 -34.46 -39.81 -6.13
C ARG A 322 -35.16 -39.33 -7.39
N ARG A 323 -34.79 -39.92 -8.53
CA ARG A 323 -35.58 -39.78 -9.76
C ARG A 323 -36.86 -40.59 -9.63
N THR A 324 -37.92 -40.06 -10.22
CA THR A 324 -39.26 -40.66 -10.23
C THR A 324 -39.69 -40.92 -11.68
N PRO A 325 -40.57 -41.89 -11.93
CA PRO A 325 -41.27 -41.96 -13.21
C PRO A 325 -42.04 -40.65 -13.44
N GLU A 326 -41.95 -40.08 -14.65
CA GLU A 326 -42.72 -38.86 -14.98
C GLU A 326 -44.21 -39.10 -14.74
N ALA A 327 -44.76 -38.42 -13.75
CA ALA A 327 -46.12 -38.60 -13.29
C ALA A 327 -46.78 -37.24 -13.02
N GLU A 328 -47.99 -37.07 -13.54
CA GLU A 328 -48.77 -35.86 -13.32
C GLU A 328 -49.46 -35.94 -11.94
N CYS A 329 -49.05 -35.05 -11.03
CA CYS A 329 -49.46 -35.08 -9.63
C CYS A 329 -49.81 -33.67 -9.13
N ARG A 330 -50.84 -33.56 -8.28
CA ARG A 330 -51.11 -32.37 -7.46
C ARG A 330 -50.77 -32.61 -5.99
N TYR A 331 -51.02 -33.82 -5.50
CA TYR A 331 -50.76 -34.21 -4.13
C TYR A 331 -49.60 -35.19 -4.11
N VAL A 332 -48.69 -35.01 -3.15
CA VAL A 332 -47.56 -35.93 -2.91
C VAL A 332 -47.62 -36.39 -1.46
N LYS A 333 -47.64 -37.70 -1.23
CA LYS A 333 -47.73 -38.30 0.10
C LYS A 333 -46.55 -39.21 0.38
N LEU A 334 -45.84 -38.95 1.47
CA LEU A 334 -44.82 -39.83 2.01
C LEU A 334 -45.44 -40.65 3.13
N THR A 335 -45.40 -41.99 2.98
CA THR A 335 -45.87 -42.95 3.97
C THR A 335 -44.70 -43.72 4.55
N VAL A 336 -44.49 -43.61 5.86
CA VAL A 336 -43.49 -44.36 6.60
C VAL A 336 -44.03 -45.76 6.90
N GLN A 337 -43.27 -46.78 6.50
CA GLN A 337 -43.61 -48.20 6.75
C GLN A 337 -42.81 -48.77 7.92
N ASP A 338 -41.49 -48.51 7.93
CA ASP A 338 -40.59 -48.94 9.01
C ASP A 338 -39.83 -47.69 9.53
N PRO A 339 -40.23 -47.11 10.68
CA PRO A 339 -39.64 -45.88 11.22
C PRO A 339 -38.24 -46.11 11.81
N TYR A 340 -37.48 -45.03 11.99
CA TYR A 340 -36.19 -45.08 12.68
C TYR A 340 -36.39 -45.35 14.18
N LEU A 341 -35.74 -46.36 14.74
CA LEU A 341 -35.88 -46.72 16.15
C LEU A 341 -34.77 -46.10 16.99
N VAL A 342 -35.14 -45.18 17.90
CA VAL A 342 -34.19 -44.62 18.86
C VAL A 342 -33.98 -45.60 20.02
N GLY A 343 -32.73 -46.00 20.26
CA GLY A 343 -32.35 -46.90 21.34
C GLY A 343 -32.59 -46.37 22.75
N VAL A 344 -32.58 -47.29 23.73
CA VAL A 344 -32.96 -47.09 25.15
C VAL A 344 -32.08 -46.08 25.91
N GLU A 345 -30.89 -45.75 25.38
CA GLU A 345 -29.96 -44.80 26.01
C GLU A 345 -30.39 -43.33 25.89
N ASN A 346 -31.34 -43.01 25.01
CA ASN A 346 -31.89 -41.66 24.86
C ASN A 346 -33.18 -41.50 25.67
N HIS A 347 -33.37 -40.32 26.27
CA HIS A 347 -34.39 -40.04 27.30
C HIS A 347 -35.87 -40.26 26.89
N ARG A 348 -36.15 -40.62 25.63
CA ARG A 348 -37.43 -41.19 25.16
C ARG A 348 -37.17 -42.18 24.00
N PRO A 349 -37.14 -43.49 24.26
CA PRO A 349 -37.08 -44.50 23.21
C PRO A 349 -38.40 -44.52 22.43
N GLY A 350 -38.33 -44.78 21.14
CA GLY A 350 -39.54 -44.86 20.31
C GLY A 350 -39.26 -44.62 18.82
N PRO A 351 -40.27 -44.85 17.98
CA PRO A 351 -40.20 -44.59 16.55
C PRO A 351 -40.05 -43.10 16.28
N ARG A 352 -39.11 -42.77 15.40
CA ARG A 352 -38.91 -41.41 14.92
C ARG A 352 -38.79 -41.40 13.41
N PHE A 353 -39.22 -40.31 12.82
CA PHE A 353 -38.80 -39.97 11.48
C PHE A 353 -38.84 -38.47 11.26
N GLY A 354 -38.03 -37.98 10.33
CA GLY A 354 -38.01 -36.56 10.02
C GLY A 354 -37.00 -36.23 8.93
N PHE A 355 -37.18 -35.04 8.39
CA PHE A 355 -36.37 -34.48 7.32
C PHE A 355 -36.23 -32.98 7.59
N ALA A 356 -35.12 -32.39 7.14
CA ALA A 356 -34.93 -30.95 7.17
C ALA A 356 -35.83 -30.25 6.15
N GLU A 357 -35.97 -30.85 4.96
CA GLU A 357 -36.77 -30.34 3.84
C GLU A 357 -37.16 -31.52 2.92
N MET A 358 -38.30 -31.41 2.23
CA MET A 358 -38.74 -32.27 1.15
C MET A 358 -39.00 -31.43 -0.10
N GLU A 359 -38.10 -31.53 -1.09
CA GLU A 359 -38.25 -30.85 -2.37
C GLU A 359 -38.87 -31.78 -3.41
N VAL A 360 -39.85 -31.27 -4.15
CA VAL A 360 -40.49 -31.98 -5.27
C VAL A 360 -40.23 -31.18 -6.53
N PHE A 361 -39.58 -31.79 -7.51
CA PHE A 361 -39.17 -31.13 -8.74
C PHE A 361 -40.09 -31.46 -9.91
N SER A 362 -40.29 -30.46 -10.75
CA SER A 362 -40.87 -30.58 -12.08
C SER A 362 -40.02 -29.76 -13.04
N GLN A 363 -39.35 -30.41 -13.99
CA GLN A 363 -38.46 -29.78 -14.96
C GLN A 363 -37.35 -28.93 -14.29
N GLY A 364 -36.82 -29.42 -13.16
CA GLY A 364 -35.76 -28.74 -12.39
C GLY A 364 -36.23 -27.55 -11.54
N ILE A 365 -37.54 -27.34 -11.37
CA ILE A 365 -38.12 -26.34 -10.48
C ILE A 365 -38.74 -27.03 -9.27
N ASN A 366 -38.37 -26.61 -8.05
CA ASN A 366 -39.00 -27.08 -6.82
C ASN A 366 -40.44 -26.52 -6.72
N VAL A 367 -41.44 -27.37 -6.97
CA VAL A 367 -42.86 -27.04 -6.95
C VAL A 367 -43.50 -27.18 -5.55
N ALA A 368 -42.79 -27.80 -4.61
CA ALA A 368 -43.21 -27.92 -3.21
C ALA A 368 -42.87 -26.69 -2.35
N LEU A 369 -42.02 -25.78 -2.84
CA LEU A 369 -41.58 -24.60 -2.08
C LEU A 369 -42.76 -23.72 -1.60
N GLY A 370 -42.86 -23.56 -0.28
CA GLY A 370 -43.88 -22.80 0.43
C GLY A 370 -45.28 -23.42 0.41
N ARG A 371 -45.41 -24.69 0.00
CA ARG A 371 -46.70 -25.37 -0.12
C ARG A 371 -47.19 -25.91 1.22
N PRO A 372 -48.52 -25.99 1.44
CA PRO A 372 -49.06 -26.51 2.68
C PRO A 372 -48.75 -28.01 2.82
N VAL A 373 -48.33 -28.39 4.03
CA VAL A 373 -48.08 -29.77 4.43
C VAL A 373 -49.03 -30.17 5.55
N SER A 374 -49.64 -31.34 5.43
CA SER A 374 -50.52 -31.94 6.45
C SER A 374 -50.01 -33.31 6.86
N ALA A 375 -50.17 -33.67 8.13
CA ALA A 375 -49.90 -35.02 8.65
C ALA A 375 -51.20 -35.67 9.15
N ASP A 376 -51.26 -36.99 9.11
CA ASP A 376 -52.35 -37.79 9.71
C ASP A 376 -52.19 -38.00 11.23
N PHE A 377 -51.15 -37.41 11.83
CA PHE A 377 -50.86 -37.42 13.27
C PHE A 377 -50.55 -36.02 13.80
N GLN A 378 -50.54 -35.89 15.13
CA GLN A 378 -50.20 -34.64 15.80
C GLN A 378 -48.70 -34.36 15.72
N THR A 379 -48.33 -33.18 15.21
CA THR A 379 -46.93 -32.75 15.08
C THR A 379 -46.49 -31.87 16.26
N GLU A 380 -45.33 -32.15 16.86
CA GLU A 380 -44.76 -31.30 17.92
C GLU A 380 -43.99 -30.08 17.37
N ARG A 381 -43.42 -30.22 16.17
CA ARG A 381 -42.68 -29.16 15.45
C ARG A 381 -43.50 -28.63 14.28
N GLU A 382 -43.20 -27.41 13.83
CA GLU A 382 -43.84 -26.83 12.66
C GLU A 382 -43.57 -27.68 11.41
N ILE A 383 -44.62 -28.30 10.87
CA ILE A 383 -44.52 -29.16 9.68
C ILE A 383 -44.24 -28.37 8.39
N SER A 384 -44.52 -27.07 8.38
CA SER A 384 -44.19 -26.17 7.27
C SER A 384 -42.69 -26.10 6.99
N ALA A 385 -41.84 -26.45 7.96
CA ALA A 385 -40.39 -26.54 7.77
C ALA A 385 -39.98 -27.58 6.71
N LEU A 386 -40.85 -28.53 6.35
CA LEU A 386 -40.56 -29.50 5.28
C LEU A 386 -40.58 -28.90 3.87
N THR A 387 -41.03 -27.66 3.70
CA THR A 387 -41.23 -27.03 2.38
C THR A 387 -40.83 -25.55 2.39
N ASP A 388 -40.12 -25.07 3.41
CA ASP A 388 -39.85 -23.64 3.54
C ASP A 388 -38.60 -23.17 2.79
N GLY A 389 -37.90 -24.12 2.14
CA GLY A 389 -36.69 -23.89 1.37
C GLY A 389 -35.47 -23.62 2.24
N ARG A 390 -35.46 -24.11 3.49
CA ARG A 390 -34.36 -23.87 4.44
C ARG A 390 -33.97 -25.13 5.16
N ASN A 391 -32.73 -25.14 5.59
CA ASN A 391 -32.19 -26.13 6.49
C ASN A 391 -31.58 -25.43 7.72
N PHE A 392 -30.90 -26.18 8.58
CA PHE A 392 -30.26 -25.60 9.77
C PHE A 392 -29.14 -24.58 9.43
N HIS A 393 -28.54 -24.70 8.25
CA HIS A 393 -27.39 -23.90 7.83
C HIS A 393 -27.75 -22.70 6.94
N GLY A 394 -29.00 -22.57 6.49
CA GLY A 394 -29.42 -21.45 5.65
C GLY A 394 -30.54 -21.82 4.69
N SER A 395 -30.62 -21.07 3.60
CA SER A 395 -31.53 -21.37 2.49
C SER A 395 -30.96 -22.48 1.62
N ILE A 396 -31.80 -23.41 1.20
CA ILE A 396 -31.40 -24.52 0.32
C ILE A 396 -31.18 -23.97 -1.09
N LEU A 397 -30.03 -24.29 -1.67
CA LEU A 397 -29.64 -23.88 -3.02
C LEU A 397 -29.87 -25.05 -3.98
N PRO A 398 -30.20 -24.80 -5.25
CA PRO A 398 -30.18 -25.85 -6.26
C PRO A 398 -28.80 -26.53 -6.27
N VAL A 399 -28.78 -27.87 -6.25
CA VAL A 399 -27.55 -28.68 -6.06
C VAL A 399 -26.43 -28.26 -7.01
N ARG A 400 -26.75 -28.04 -8.30
CA ARG A 400 -25.78 -27.54 -9.28
C ARG A 400 -25.18 -26.20 -8.87
N SER A 401 -26.03 -25.25 -8.46
CA SER A 401 -25.60 -23.90 -8.06
C SER A 401 -24.72 -23.97 -6.82
N TRP A 402 -25.09 -24.77 -5.83
CA TRP A 402 -24.31 -25.00 -4.62
C TRP A 402 -22.92 -25.54 -4.92
N LEU A 403 -22.80 -26.59 -5.74
CA LEU A 403 -21.50 -27.17 -6.10
C LEU A 403 -20.64 -26.19 -6.90
N ASN A 404 -21.26 -25.37 -7.76
CA ASN A 404 -20.55 -24.30 -8.46
C ASN A 404 -20.04 -23.21 -7.51
N GLU A 405 -20.82 -22.85 -6.47
CA GLU A 405 -20.36 -21.91 -5.43
C GLU A 405 -19.19 -22.47 -4.63
N LEU A 406 -19.20 -23.76 -4.27
CA LEU A 406 -18.08 -24.42 -3.59
C LEU A 406 -16.82 -24.46 -4.48
N ALA A 407 -16.98 -24.77 -5.77
CA ALA A 407 -15.87 -24.75 -6.72
C ALA A 407 -15.28 -23.34 -6.86
N LEU A 408 -16.13 -22.32 -7.04
CA LEU A 408 -15.70 -20.93 -7.14
C LEU A 408 -15.03 -20.44 -5.85
N ARG A 409 -15.55 -20.81 -4.68
CA ARG A 409 -14.95 -20.49 -3.39
C ARG A 409 -13.50 -20.98 -3.33
N HIS A 410 -13.25 -22.20 -3.77
CA HIS A 410 -11.91 -22.76 -3.81
C HIS A 410 -10.97 -21.97 -4.72
N GLU A 411 -11.40 -21.62 -5.94
CA GLU A 411 -10.59 -20.83 -6.86
C GLU A 411 -10.19 -19.48 -6.22
N LEU A 412 -11.15 -18.81 -5.56
CA LEU A 412 -10.93 -17.54 -4.88
C LEU A 412 -10.02 -17.68 -3.64
N GLU A 413 -10.18 -18.74 -2.84
CA GLU A 413 -9.32 -19.01 -1.68
C GLU A 413 -7.88 -19.35 -2.08
N VAL A 414 -7.67 -19.97 -3.24
CA VAL A 414 -6.34 -20.21 -3.83
C VAL A 414 -5.73 -18.93 -4.40
N GLU A 415 -6.54 -18.07 -5.03
CA GLU A 415 -6.10 -16.79 -5.60
C GLU A 415 -5.74 -15.76 -4.50
N ARG A 416 -6.56 -15.66 -3.44
CA ARG A 416 -6.42 -14.67 -2.36
C ARG A 416 -4.99 -14.51 -1.80
N PRO A 417 -4.29 -15.58 -1.37
CA PRO A 417 -2.93 -15.45 -0.84
C PRO A 417 -1.92 -15.00 -1.90
N ARG A 418 -2.13 -15.31 -3.19
CA ARG A 418 -1.24 -14.89 -4.29
C ARG A 418 -1.35 -13.38 -4.52
N VAL A 419 -2.59 -12.87 -4.57
CA VAL A 419 -2.87 -11.41 -4.65
C VAL A 419 -2.29 -10.70 -3.44
N THR A 420 -2.53 -11.22 -2.23
CA THR A 420 -1.99 -10.67 -0.98
C THR A 420 -0.46 -10.61 -0.99
N ALA A 421 0.20 -11.67 -1.43
CA ALA A 421 1.66 -11.72 -1.52
C ALA A 421 2.21 -10.73 -2.57
N ALA A 422 1.54 -10.60 -3.73
CA ALA A 422 1.91 -9.61 -4.75
C ALA A 422 1.80 -8.17 -4.20
N LEU A 423 0.70 -7.86 -3.51
CA LEU A 423 0.47 -6.56 -2.87
C LEU A 423 1.55 -6.25 -1.82
N GLN A 424 1.86 -7.21 -0.95
CA GLN A 424 2.92 -7.07 0.06
C GLN A 424 4.30 -6.79 -0.56
N ARG A 425 4.62 -7.42 -1.70
CA ARG A 425 5.89 -7.16 -2.43
C ARG A 425 5.98 -5.72 -2.94
N LEU A 426 4.90 -5.18 -3.52
CA LEU A 426 4.87 -3.80 -3.99
C LEU A 426 4.98 -2.81 -2.83
N TYR A 427 4.28 -3.05 -1.72
CA TYR A 427 4.41 -2.22 -0.52
C TYR A 427 5.82 -2.25 0.07
N ALA A 428 6.45 -3.42 0.13
CA ALA A 428 7.84 -3.54 0.57
C ALA A 428 8.80 -2.75 -0.34
N LYS A 429 8.59 -2.80 -1.67
CA LYS A 429 9.38 -2.04 -2.64
C LYS A 429 9.22 -0.52 -2.45
N GLN A 430 7.99 -0.03 -2.30
CA GLN A 430 7.72 1.38 -2.07
C GLN A 430 8.33 1.88 -0.75
N LYS A 431 8.22 1.11 0.32
CA LYS A 431 8.83 1.43 1.62
C LYS A 431 10.35 1.48 1.54
N SER A 432 10.97 0.54 0.82
CA SER A 432 12.43 0.54 0.61
C SER A 432 12.89 1.78 -0.17
N GLN A 433 12.19 2.12 -1.26
CA GLN A 433 12.49 3.33 -2.05
C GLN A 433 12.36 4.61 -1.22
N LEU A 434 11.30 4.74 -0.42
CA LEU A 434 11.11 5.88 0.46
C LEU A 434 12.22 5.97 1.52
N THR A 435 12.64 4.83 2.07
CA THR A 435 13.73 4.75 3.05
C THR A 435 15.05 5.24 2.43
N VAL A 436 15.37 4.79 1.21
CA VAL A 436 16.55 5.24 0.46
C VAL A 436 16.47 6.74 0.15
N MET A 437 15.33 7.25 -0.32
CA MET A 437 15.13 8.68 -0.55
C MET A 437 15.28 9.50 0.72
N THR A 438 14.80 9.00 1.85
CA THR A 438 14.94 9.65 3.16
C THR A 438 16.41 9.73 3.55
N TRP A 439 17.16 8.64 3.44
CA TRP A 439 18.61 8.63 3.73
C TRP A 439 19.41 9.53 2.78
N LEU A 440 19.07 9.55 1.48
CA LEU A 440 19.69 10.48 0.52
C LEU A 440 19.43 11.94 0.89
N THR A 441 18.20 12.26 1.32
CA THR A 441 17.83 13.61 1.75
C THR A 441 18.58 14.02 3.01
N VAL A 442 18.69 13.12 4.00
CA VAL A 442 19.48 13.35 5.22
C VAL A 442 20.96 13.56 4.88
N LEU A 443 21.53 12.71 4.03
CA LEU A 443 22.93 12.82 3.59
C LEU A 443 23.20 14.14 2.86
N LEU A 444 22.27 14.58 1.99
CA LEU A 444 22.37 15.87 1.31
C LEU A 444 22.33 17.03 2.32
N ALA A 445 21.40 16.99 3.29
CA ALA A 445 21.28 18.02 4.32
C ALA A 445 22.55 18.12 5.20
N VAL A 446 23.12 16.96 5.60
CA VAL A 446 24.38 16.89 6.34
C VAL A 446 25.54 17.43 5.49
N GLY A 447 25.60 17.07 4.21
CA GLY A 447 26.61 17.58 3.28
C GLY A 447 26.56 19.11 3.15
N ILE A 448 25.36 19.68 2.96
CA ILE A 448 25.17 21.14 2.93
C ILE A 448 25.61 21.77 4.26
N GLY A 449 25.18 21.22 5.40
CA GLY A 449 25.59 21.70 6.72
C GLY A 449 27.11 21.69 6.92
N PHE A 450 27.78 20.62 6.49
CA PHE A 450 29.23 20.50 6.54
C PHE A 450 29.92 21.55 5.66
N THR A 451 29.45 21.78 4.44
CA THR A 451 30.03 22.80 3.54
C THR A 451 29.94 24.20 4.13
N ILE A 452 28.79 24.57 4.70
CA ILE A 452 28.59 25.87 5.37
C ILE A 452 29.53 26.02 6.58
N LEU A 453 29.65 24.95 7.39
CA LEU A 453 30.54 24.97 8.55
C LEU A 453 32.01 25.10 8.15
N ALA A 454 32.45 24.34 7.15
CA ALA A 454 33.82 24.39 6.63
C ALA A 454 34.15 25.79 6.08
N GLU A 455 33.25 26.40 5.32
CA GLU A 455 33.43 27.75 4.81
C GLU A 455 33.54 28.79 5.94
N ARG A 456 32.70 28.67 6.97
CA ARG A 456 32.75 29.56 8.14
C ARG A 456 34.06 29.44 8.91
N LEU A 457 34.56 28.21 9.10
CA LEU A 457 35.84 27.95 9.76
C LEU A 457 37.02 28.51 8.97
N LEU A 458 37.02 28.36 7.64
CA LEU A 458 38.05 28.92 6.76
C LEU A 458 38.08 30.45 6.82
N ARG A 459 36.92 31.11 6.73
CA ARG A 459 36.82 32.57 6.84
C ARG A 459 37.32 33.08 8.19
N MET A 460 36.98 32.38 9.28
CA MET A 460 37.46 32.74 10.63
C MET A 460 38.99 32.64 10.74
N ARG A 461 39.59 31.56 10.22
CA ARG A 461 41.06 31.40 10.25
C ARG A 461 41.76 32.49 9.45
N GLN A 462 41.29 32.78 8.24
CA GLN A 462 41.85 33.83 7.40
C GLN A 462 41.78 35.21 8.09
N ALA A 463 40.69 35.51 8.78
CA ALA A 463 40.54 36.76 9.51
C ALA A 463 41.53 36.87 10.69
N THR A 464 41.75 35.78 11.43
CA THR A 464 42.70 35.75 12.55
C THR A 464 44.14 35.93 12.07
N GLU A 465 44.55 35.21 11.02
CA GLU A 465 45.91 35.28 10.46
C GLU A 465 46.27 36.69 9.99
N ILE A 466 45.33 37.38 9.31
CA ILE A 466 45.53 38.78 8.88
C ILE A 466 45.72 39.70 10.10
N ARG A 467 44.93 39.50 11.16
CA ARG A 467 44.99 40.34 12.36
C ARG A 467 46.30 40.16 13.12
N GLU A 468 46.76 38.91 13.27
CA GLU A 468 48.03 38.59 13.92
C GLU A 468 49.21 39.16 13.15
N ARG A 469 49.23 38.96 11.82
CA ARG A 469 50.29 39.50 10.97
C ARG A 469 50.35 41.03 11.05
N LEU A 470 49.21 41.69 11.01
CA LEU A 470 49.15 43.13 11.11
C LEU A 470 49.60 43.63 12.51
N ALA A 471 49.22 42.95 13.58
CA ALA A 471 49.68 43.29 14.92
C ALA A 471 51.21 43.18 15.05
N ALA A 472 51.82 42.19 14.41
CA ALA A 472 53.26 42.02 14.34
C ALA A 472 53.93 43.15 13.52
N ASP A 473 53.46 43.40 12.30
CA ASP A 473 53.98 44.48 11.44
C ASP A 473 53.89 45.86 12.15
N LEU A 474 52.80 46.09 12.89
CA LEU A 474 52.61 47.31 13.69
C LEU A 474 53.62 47.41 14.84
N HIS A 475 53.85 46.32 15.56
CA HIS A 475 54.78 46.29 16.69
C HIS A 475 56.20 46.61 16.23
N ASP A 476 56.63 46.02 15.11
CA ASP A 476 57.99 46.18 14.59
C ASP A 476 58.22 47.59 14.03
N GLU A 477 57.32 48.11 13.19
CA GLU A 477 57.50 49.45 12.60
C GLU A 477 57.26 50.58 13.59
N LEU A 478 56.20 50.55 14.41
CA LEU A 478 55.90 51.64 15.34
C LEU A 478 56.76 51.57 16.60
N GLY A 479 56.97 50.36 17.14
CA GLY A 479 57.78 50.17 18.35
C GLY A 479 59.22 50.61 18.12
N GLY A 480 59.83 50.20 17.00
CA GLY A 480 61.19 50.58 16.64
C GLY A 480 61.33 52.09 16.44
N ASN A 481 60.39 52.73 15.73
CA ASN A 481 60.45 54.16 15.48
C ASN A 481 60.20 55.00 16.74
N LEU A 482 59.24 54.63 17.60
CA LEU A 482 58.98 55.35 18.86
C LEU A 482 60.18 55.27 19.81
N HIS A 483 60.85 54.12 19.88
CA HIS A 483 62.07 53.96 20.66
C HIS A 483 63.18 54.91 20.18
N ALA A 484 63.37 54.99 18.86
CA ALA A 484 64.35 55.89 18.26
C ALA A 484 63.99 57.39 18.43
N ILE A 485 62.70 57.76 18.43
CA ILE A 485 62.25 59.12 18.79
C ILE A 485 62.64 59.44 20.24
N GLY A 486 62.40 58.51 21.18
CA GLY A 486 62.79 58.67 22.58
C GLY A 486 64.29 58.93 22.75
N LEU A 487 65.13 58.12 22.10
CA LEU A 487 66.58 58.28 22.12
C LEU A 487 67.04 59.62 21.52
N LEU A 488 66.45 60.05 20.41
CA LEU A 488 66.75 61.36 19.81
C LEU A 488 66.30 62.51 20.72
N GLY A 489 65.19 62.36 21.44
CA GLY A 489 64.72 63.31 22.44
C GLY A 489 65.69 63.46 23.63
N ASP A 490 66.23 62.35 24.13
CA ASP A 490 67.27 62.37 25.16
C ASP A 490 68.56 63.04 24.66
N HIS A 491 68.97 62.77 23.42
CA HIS A 491 70.10 63.45 22.78
C HIS A 491 69.88 64.95 22.58
N ALA A 492 68.66 65.36 22.23
CA ALA A 492 68.29 66.77 22.14
C ALA A 492 68.45 67.44 23.51
N ARG A 493 67.92 66.82 24.58
CA ARG A 493 68.01 67.32 25.95
C ARG A 493 69.47 67.46 26.44
N ALA A 494 70.35 66.56 26.01
CA ALA A 494 71.79 66.64 26.30
C ALA A 494 72.55 67.71 25.47
N SER A 495 71.94 68.26 24.41
CA SER A 495 72.61 69.14 23.43
C SER A 495 72.19 70.61 23.51
N ILE A 496 71.55 71.04 24.61
CA ILE A 496 70.96 72.39 24.79
C ILE A 496 71.98 73.53 24.62
N GLY A 497 73.28 73.29 24.83
CA GLY A 497 74.35 74.27 24.66
C GLY A 497 74.95 74.40 23.24
N SER A 498 74.48 73.63 22.25
CA SER A 498 75.04 73.63 20.88
C SER A 498 73.94 73.81 19.82
N PRO A 499 73.73 75.05 19.33
CA PRO A 499 72.62 75.37 18.44
C PRO A 499 72.59 74.54 17.14
N GLU A 500 73.75 74.26 16.55
CA GLU A 500 73.82 73.50 15.30
C GLU A 500 73.51 72.00 15.47
N LYS A 501 74.03 71.35 16.53
CA LYS A 501 73.72 69.94 16.83
C LYS A 501 72.25 69.76 17.20
N MET A 502 71.70 70.70 17.98
CA MET A 502 70.28 70.72 18.32
C MET A 502 69.41 70.77 17.06
N LYS A 503 69.72 71.66 16.11
CA LYS A 503 68.98 71.79 14.86
C LYS A 503 68.96 70.48 14.06
N LEU A 504 70.09 69.78 13.95
CA LEU A 504 70.19 68.49 13.26
C LEU A 504 69.40 67.37 13.97
N ILE A 505 69.45 67.31 15.31
CA ILE A 505 68.70 66.32 16.09
C ILE A 505 67.19 66.58 15.96
N LEU A 506 66.76 67.82 16.04
CA LEU A 506 65.35 68.20 15.85
C LEU A 506 64.86 67.88 14.44
N GLN A 507 65.69 68.07 13.40
CA GLN A 507 65.36 67.63 12.03
C GLN A 507 65.21 66.11 11.93
N ARG A 508 66.12 65.33 12.53
CA ARG A 508 66.00 63.86 12.54
C ARG A 508 64.78 63.37 13.32
N LEU A 509 64.47 64.02 14.45
CA LEU A 509 63.29 63.73 15.25
C LEU A 509 62.01 64.02 14.44
N ARG A 510 62.01 65.13 13.70
CA ARG A 510 60.94 65.51 12.77
C ARG A 510 60.75 64.45 11.69
N ASP A 511 61.82 64.07 10.99
CA ASP A 511 61.77 63.06 9.93
C ASP A 511 61.28 61.70 10.44
N LEU A 512 61.76 61.27 11.63
CA LEU A 512 61.34 60.00 12.23
C LEU A 512 59.87 60.05 12.68
N THR A 513 59.43 61.18 13.23
CA THR A 513 58.03 61.38 13.63
C THR A 513 57.10 61.38 12.42
N ASP A 514 57.51 62.02 11.32
CA ASP A 514 56.74 62.04 10.08
C ASP A 514 56.68 60.64 9.44
N ARG A 515 57.77 59.87 9.47
CA ARG A 515 57.79 58.45 9.04
C ARG A 515 56.90 57.56 9.92
N THR A 516 56.98 57.71 11.24
CA THR A 516 56.14 56.97 12.21
C THR A 516 54.67 57.29 12.00
N SER A 517 54.36 58.57 11.76
CA SER A 517 53.01 59.03 11.48
C SER A 517 52.50 58.45 10.16
N ASP A 518 53.32 58.40 9.11
CA ASP A 518 52.94 57.80 7.84
C ASP A 518 52.75 56.27 7.95
N ALA A 519 53.59 55.57 8.71
CA ALA A 519 53.45 54.13 9.00
C ALA A 519 52.17 53.82 9.80
N ALA A 520 51.92 54.56 10.88
CA ALA A 520 50.71 54.43 11.69
C ALA A 520 49.45 54.68 10.85
N ARG A 521 49.47 55.70 9.99
CA ARG A 521 48.35 56.00 9.07
C ARG A 521 48.16 54.92 8.02
N SER A 522 49.25 54.36 7.48
CA SER A 522 49.19 53.24 6.53
C SER A 522 48.56 52.00 7.17
N CYS A 523 48.96 51.65 8.40
CA CYS A 523 48.35 50.57 9.16
C CYS A 523 46.88 50.85 9.50
N THR A 524 46.56 52.08 9.89
CA THR A 524 45.17 52.48 10.17
C THR A 524 44.31 52.40 8.91
N ARG A 525 44.85 52.70 7.71
CA ARG A 525 44.18 52.46 6.43
C ARG A 525 43.93 50.96 6.17
N ALA A 526 44.88 50.10 6.49
CA ALA A 526 44.70 48.65 6.36
C ALA A 526 43.62 48.12 7.33
N LEU A 527 43.58 48.65 8.56
CA LEU A 527 42.59 48.33 9.58
C LEU A 527 41.22 48.95 9.34
N ALA A 528 41.15 50.12 8.71
CA ALA A 528 39.90 50.84 8.44
C ALA A 528 38.92 50.03 7.59
N THR A 529 39.37 48.94 6.95
CA THR A 529 38.50 47.93 6.35
C THR A 529 37.50 47.30 7.34
N GLN A 530 37.71 47.45 8.65
CA GLN A 530 36.80 47.07 9.74
C GLN A 530 36.29 48.31 10.52
N ASP A 531 35.29 49.02 9.98
CA ASP A 531 34.38 49.97 10.67
C ASP A 531 34.96 51.04 11.64
N LEU A 532 36.27 51.29 11.67
CA LEU A 532 36.94 52.18 12.64
C LEU A 532 36.53 53.67 12.57
N TYR A 533 35.88 54.10 11.49
CA TYR A 533 35.44 55.49 11.27
C TYR A 533 33.94 55.55 10.97
N GLY A 534 33.13 55.14 11.95
CA GLY A 534 31.66 55.07 11.82
C GLY A 534 31.00 56.38 11.41
N ASN A 535 31.45 57.53 11.93
CA ASN A 535 30.94 58.85 11.58
C ASN A 535 32.08 59.86 11.32
N LEU A 536 32.23 60.29 10.06
CA LEU A 536 33.31 61.19 9.63
C LEU A 536 33.17 62.61 10.20
N THR A 537 31.95 63.13 10.29
CA THR A 537 31.72 64.52 10.73
C THR A 537 32.03 64.69 12.21
N GLU A 538 31.67 63.70 13.04
CA GLU A 538 32.01 63.66 14.46
C GLU A 538 33.53 63.60 14.68
N GLU A 539 34.25 62.82 13.89
CA GLU A 539 35.70 62.70 14.02
C GLU A 539 36.45 63.96 13.51
N MET A 540 35.92 64.64 12.48
CA MET A 540 36.40 65.95 12.04
C MET A 540 36.18 67.01 13.13
N LEU A 541 35.00 67.02 13.76
CA LEU A 541 34.68 67.90 14.88
C LEU A 541 35.64 67.70 16.06
N ARG A 542 35.87 66.43 16.43
CA ARG A 542 36.78 66.05 17.52
C ARG A 542 38.22 66.45 17.22
N THR A 543 38.65 66.24 15.98
CA THR A 543 39.99 66.61 15.50
C THR A 543 40.19 68.12 15.56
N SER A 544 39.22 68.90 15.08
CA SER A 544 39.24 70.36 15.11
C SER A 544 39.44 70.89 16.53
N LYS A 545 38.59 70.45 17.48
CA LYS A 545 38.70 70.83 18.89
C LYS A 545 40.05 70.49 19.53
N ARG A 546 40.68 69.40 19.10
CA ARG A 546 41.97 68.96 19.63
C ARG A 546 43.14 69.79 19.11
N ILE A 547 43.17 70.11 17.81
CA ILE A 547 44.33 70.78 17.19
C ILE A 547 44.19 72.30 17.31
N MET A 548 42.98 72.85 17.22
CA MET A 548 42.71 74.30 17.14
C MET A 548 42.08 74.87 18.42
N ALA A 549 42.44 74.35 19.60
CA ALA A 549 41.75 74.62 20.88
C ALA A 549 41.59 76.11 21.23
N ASP A 550 42.47 76.98 20.71
CA ASP A 550 42.52 78.42 21.01
C ASP A 550 41.95 79.33 19.90
N LEU A 551 41.37 78.76 18.82
CA LEU A 551 40.81 79.51 17.68
C LEU A 551 39.27 79.45 17.66
N GLN A 552 38.63 80.54 17.24
CA GLN A 552 37.20 80.51 16.89
C GLN A 552 37.01 79.65 15.64
N HIS A 553 36.08 78.69 15.69
CA HIS A 553 35.84 77.77 14.59
C HIS A 553 34.36 77.61 14.30
N GLU A 554 33.99 77.78 13.04
CA GLU A 554 32.65 77.48 12.52
C GLU A 554 32.75 76.30 11.55
N MET A 555 31.86 75.32 11.70
CA MET A 555 31.83 74.12 10.86
C MET A 555 30.42 73.87 10.34
N LEU A 556 30.28 73.78 9.02
CA LEU A 556 29.05 73.46 8.33
C LEU A 556 29.19 72.13 7.58
N PHE A 557 28.31 71.18 7.89
CA PHE A 557 28.23 69.87 7.24
C PHE A 557 26.89 69.76 6.50
N GLU A 558 26.94 69.48 5.20
CA GLU A 558 25.76 69.25 4.36
C GLU A 558 25.87 67.90 3.64
N GLY A 559 24.77 67.15 3.58
CA GLY A 559 24.72 65.86 2.88
C GLY A 559 25.42 64.72 3.61
N GLU A 560 25.34 64.65 4.94
CA GLU A 560 25.97 63.61 5.77
C GLU A 560 25.62 62.17 5.32
N GLU A 561 24.41 61.96 4.78
CA GLU A 561 23.95 60.69 4.21
C GLU A 561 24.78 60.21 3.00
N HIS A 562 25.49 61.11 2.33
CA HIS A 562 26.39 60.79 1.22
C HIS A 562 27.82 60.52 1.72
N LEU A 563 28.21 61.11 2.86
CA LEU A 563 29.49 60.85 3.51
C LEU A 563 29.57 59.43 4.10
N SER A 564 28.45 58.91 4.64
CA SER A 564 28.39 57.54 5.18
C SER A 564 28.55 56.46 4.11
N ARG A 565 28.26 56.79 2.84
CA ARG A 565 28.41 55.87 1.71
C ARG A 565 29.83 55.76 1.20
N LEU A 566 30.76 56.62 1.62
CA LEU A 566 32.15 56.51 1.21
C LEU A 566 32.77 55.20 1.70
N THR A 567 33.70 54.65 0.91
CA THR A 567 34.54 53.55 1.41
C THR A 567 35.25 53.97 2.71
N PRO A 568 35.46 53.05 3.67
CA PRO A 568 36.21 53.38 4.89
C PRO A 568 37.59 54.02 4.61
N THR A 569 38.24 53.63 3.51
CA THR A 569 39.50 54.20 3.05
C THR A 569 39.36 55.66 2.63
N ASP A 570 38.36 56.00 1.80
CA ASP A 570 38.11 57.38 1.37
C ASP A 570 37.74 58.29 2.57
N ARG A 571 37.00 57.77 3.56
CA ARG A 571 36.68 58.50 4.81
C ARG A 571 37.95 58.83 5.60
N ALA A 572 38.82 57.84 5.80
CA ALA A 572 40.08 58.03 6.52
C ALA A 572 41.00 59.03 5.81
N ASP A 573 41.13 58.94 4.48
CA ASP A 573 41.99 59.85 3.72
C ASP A 573 41.44 61.29 3.68
N LEU A 574 40.12 61.47 3.67
CA LEU A 574 39.48 62.79 3.77
C LEU A 574 39.74 63.44 5.15
N LEU A 575 39.62 62.68 6.23
CA LEU A 575 39.98 63.12 7.59
C LEU A 575 41.46 63.51 7.69
N PHE A 576 42.34 62.73 7.05
CA PHE A 576 43.78 63.00 7.03
C PHE A 576 44.14 64.25 6.21
N PHE A 577 43.42 64.53 5.11
CA PHE A 577 43.55 65.79 4.39
C PHE A 577 43.11 66.98 5.25
N TYR A 578 41.97 66.84 5.95
CA TYR A 578 41.47 67.85 6.87
C TYR A 578 42.47 68.18 8.00
N GLN A 579 43.03 67.15 8.65
CA GLN A 579 44.05 67.30 9.69
C GLN A 579 45.26 68.12 9.22
N GLU A 580 45.73 67.88 8.00
CA GLU A 580 46.87 68.61 7.45
C GLU A 580 46.55 70.09 7.23
N CYS A 581 45.33 70.40 6.78
CA CYS A 581 44.90 71.79 6.61
C CYS A 581 44.91 72.52 7.95
N LEU A 582 44.39 71.90 9.01
CA LEU A 582 44.42 72.48 10.35
C LEU A 582 45.85 72.69 10.86
N VAL A 583 46.74 71.70 10.67
CA VAL A 583 48.15 71.82 11.05
C VAL A 583 48.83 72.96 10.31
N ASN A 584 48.52 73.15 9.01
CA ASN A 584 49.05 74.26 8.23
C ASN A 584 48.56 75.61 8.76
N ILE A 585 47.27 75.74 9.09
CA ILE A 585 46.70 76.95 9.71
C ILE A 585 47.44 77.25 11.01
N SER A 586 47.51 76.29 11.94
CA SER A 586 48.15 76.48 13.26
C SER A 586 49.64 76.84 13.18
N ARG A 587 50.36 76.39 12.15
CA ARG A 587 51.81 76.63 12.05
C ARG A 587 52.20 77.87 11.26
N HIS A 588 51.34 78.34 10.35
CA HIS A 588 51.75 79.28 9.31
C HIS A 588 50.83 80.50 9.14
N SER A 589 49.61 80.50 9.69
CA SER A 589 48.63 81.55 9.37
C SER A 589 48.56 82.71 10.37
N ASP A 590 48.95 82.52 11.64
CA ASP A 590 48.63 83.43 12.76
C ASP A 590 47.14 83.84 12.81
N ALA A 591 46.25 82.98 12.28
CA ALA A 591 44.81 83.22 12.24
C ALA A 591 44.21 83.29 13.65
N THR A 592 43.09 84.00 13.77
CA THR A 592 42.24 84.00 14.98
C THR A 592 40.92 83.26 14.77
N GLU A 593 40.55 83.01 13.52
CA GLU A 593 39.32 82.32 13.13
C GLU A 593 39.54 81.47 11.87
N PHE A 594 38.85 80.33 11.80
CA PHE A 594 38.72 79.57 10.56
C PHE A 594 37.33 78.95 10.39
N HIS A 595 36.92 78.80 9.14
CA HIS A 595 35.65 78.23 8.75
C HIS A 595 35.88 76.95 7.93
N THR A 596 35.18 75.87 8.29
CA THR A 596 35.17 74.61 7.52
C THR A 596 33.78 74.36 6.95
N GLN A 597 33.71 74.10 5.65
CA GLN A 597 32.50 73.68 4.97
C GLN A 597 32.73 72.34 4.28
N LEU A 598 31.93 71.33 4.62
CA LEU A 598 31.94 70.04 3.94
C LEU A 598 30.55 69.78 3.36
N ILE A 599 30.45 69.86 2.03
CA ILE A 599 29.23 69.58 1.28
C ILE A 599 29.43 68.29 0.51
N ALA A 600 28.53 67.33 0.70
CA ALA A 600 28.50 66.10 -0.06
C ALA A 600 27.19 65.99 -0.85
N ASP A 601 27.30 65.70 -2.15
CA ASP A 601 26.17 65.37 -3.02
C ASP A 601 26.43 64.02 -3.72
N ARG A 602 25.55 63.63 -4.64
CA ARG A 602 25.66 62.35 -5.37
C ARG A 602 26.83 62.28 -6.36
N GLU A 603 27.34 63.43 -6.81
CA GLU A 603 28.35 63.54 -7.86
C GLU A 603 29.74 63.92 -7.31
N GLN A 604 29.79 64.72 -6.26
CA GLN A 604 31.03 65.22 -5.68
C GLN A 604 30.93 65.51 -4.19
N ILE A 605 32.09 65.51 -3.53
CA ILE A 605 32.29 66.00 -2.18
C ILE A 605 33.24 67.18 -2.25
N ARG A 606 32.85 68.29 -1.62
CA ARG A 606 33.62 69.52 -1.55
C ARG A 606 33.94 69.84 -0.10
N LEU A 607 35.23 69.87 0.21
CA LEU A 607 35.74 70.34 1.49
C LEU A 607 36.41 71.70 1.27
N THR A 608 35.90 72.74 1.91
CA THR A 608 36.44 74.10 1.86
C THR A 608 36.86 74.51 3.25
N ILE A 609 38.09 74.97 3.41
CA ILE A 609 38.64 75.43 4.69
C ILE A 609 39.24 76.81 4.46
N ARG A 610 38.79 77.79 5.25
CA ARG A 610 39.22 79.18 5.12
C ARG A 610 39.70 79.71 6.46
N ASP A 611 40.86 80.34 6.50
CA ASP A 611 41.37 81.08 7.66
C ASP A 611 41.39 82.60 7.40
N ASN A 612 41.51 83.39 8.46
CA ASN A 612 41.64 84.85 8.40
C ASN A 612 43.10 85.35 8.62
N GLY A 613 44.09 84.50 8.42
CA GLY A 613 45.49 84.77 8.74
C GLY A 613 46.23 85.68 7.75
N SER A 614 47.56 85.63 7.82
CA SER A 614 48.48 86.46 7.02
C SER A 614 48.49 86.16 5.52
N GLY A 615 47.94 85.02 5.10
CA GLY A 615 47.95 84.57 3.71
C GLY A 615 49.34 84.15 3.21
N ILE A 616 49.41 83.64 1.97
CA ILE A 616 50.63 83.14 1.34
C ILE A 616 51.15 84.21 0.36
N THR A 617 52.34 84.78 0.60
CA THR A 617 52.98 85.79 -0.27
C THR A 617 54.18 85.24 -1.04
N GLY A 618 54.20 85.36 -2.37
CA GLY A 618 55.31 85.00 -3.26
C GLY A 618 54.84 84.59 -4.66
N ASP A 619 55.76 84.41 -5.62
CA ASP A 619 55.49 83.98 -7.02
C ASP A 619 55.10 82.48 -7.14
N GLU A 620 54.61 81.89 -6.04
CA GLU A 620 54.12 80.52 -5.95
C GLU A 620 52.72 80.51 -5.30
N LEU A 621 51.68 80.76 -6.10
CA LEU A 621 50.29 80.34 -5.81
C LEU A 621 50.14 78.79 -5.83
N ALA A 622 51.20 78.07 -5.48
CA ALA A 622 51.27 76.62 -5.54
C ALA A 622 50.65 76.01 -4.28
N VAL A 623 49.85 74.96 -4.47
CA VAL A 623 49.32 74.14 -3.39
C VAL A 623 50.50 73.61 -2.54
N PRO A 624 50.48 73.77 -1.20
CA PRO A 624 51.53 73.24 -0.34
C PRO A 624 51.84 71.77 -0.65
N PRO A 625 53.10 71.34 -0.76
CA PRO A 625 53.46 69.98 -1.18
C PRO A 625 52.80 68.88 -0.34
N SER A 626 52.59 69.12 0.96
CA SER A 626 51.91 68.18 1.86
C SER A 626 50.42 68.00 1.52
N LEU A 627 49.72 69.09 1.17
CA LEU A 627 48.33 69.06 0.71
C LEU A 627 48.21 68.47 -0.71
N ALA A 628 49.13 68.81 -1.60
CA ALA A 628 49.18 68.24 -2.96
C ALA A 628 49.36 66.72 -2.92
N ARG A 629 50.25 66.21 -2.04
CA ARG A 629 50.44 64.77 -1.83
C ARG A 629 49.16 64.10 -1.35
N ARG A 630 48.46 64.67 -0.37
CA ARG A 630 47.22 64.11 0.18
C ARG A 630 46.05 64.15 -0.81
N ALA A 631 45.92 65.22 -1.58
CA ALA A 631 44.92 65.30 -2.65
C ALA A 631 45.16 64.23 -3.73
N ARG A 632 46.41 63.93 -4.07
CA ARG A 632 46.75 62.83 -5.00
C ARG A 632 46.36 61.46 -4.46
N LEU A 633 46.58 61.20 -3.17
CA LEU A 633 46.15 59.93 -2.54
C LEU A 633 44.63 59.74 -2.61
N LEU A 634 43.86 60.82 -2.43
CA LEU A 634 42.41 60.84 -2.62
C LEU A 634 41.97 60.85 -4.10
N ALA A 635 42.89 60.97 -5.05
CA ALA A 635 42.61 61.33 -6.44
C ALA A 635 41.59 62.48 -6.56
N ALA A 636 41.74 63.49 -5.71
CA ALA A 636 40.92 64.68 -5.62
C ALA A 636 41.64 65.89 -6.24
N GLN A 637 40.87 66.87 -6.68
CA GLN A 637 41.39 68.16 -7.15
C GLN A 637 41.47 69.11 -5.96
N VAL A 638 42.61 69.78 -5.80
CA VAL A 638 42.82 70.78 -4.74
C VAL A 638 43.14 72.12 -5.36
N ARG A 639 42.54 73.19 -4.83
CA ARG A 639 42.81 74.57 -5.19
C ARG A 639 43.09 75.35 -3.91
N VAL A 640 44.05 76.26 -3.99
CA VAL A 640 44.40 77.17 -2.90
C VAL A 640 44.28 78.58 -3.44
N GLU A 641 43.49 79.39 -2.76
CA GLU A 641 43.33 80.82 -3.04
C GLU A 641 43.82 81.57 -1.81
N SER A 642 44.74 82.50 -1.98
CA SER A 642 45.26 83.31 -0.89
C SER A 642 45.62 84.70 -1.36
N GLN A 643 45.43 85.69 -0.50
CA GLN A 643 45.85 87.07 -0.69
C GLN A 643 46.59 87.54 0.56
N ALA A 644 47.64 88.34 0.37
CA ALA A 644 48.41 88.93 1.47
C ALA A 644 47.47 89.67 2.44
N ASN A 645 47.59 89.37 3.74
CA ASN A 645 46.78 89.93 4.83
C ASN A 645 45.26 89.63 4.77
N HIS A 646 44.82 88.64 3.98
CA HIS A 646 43.40 88.27 3.84
C HIS A 646 43.14 86.75 4.01
N GLY A 647 44.10 86.00 4.56
CA GLY A 647 43.98 84.58 4.88
C GLY A 647 44.17 83.62 3.69
N THR A 648 43.95 82.33 3.95
CA THR A 648 44.04 81.26 2.93
C THR A 648 42.73 80.50 2.83
N CYS A 649 42.31 80.17 1.61
CA CYS A 649 41.18 79.30 1.32
C CYS A 649 41.68 78.05 0.57
N VAL A 650 41.47 76.88 1.16
CA VAL A 650 41.80 75.57 0.57
C VAL A 650 40.50 74.87 0.21
N ALA A 651 40.32 74.57 -1.08
CA ALA A 651 39.17 73.85 -1.60
C ALA A 651 39.59 72.50 -2.21
N LEU A 652 39.09 71.41 -1.66
CA LEU A 652 39.25 70.05 -2.16
C LEU A 652 37.93 69.58 -2.80
N THR A 653 38.00 69.06 -4.03
CA THR A 653 36.87 68.47 -4.75
C THR A 653 37.17 67.01 -5.10
N LEU A 654 36.35 66.11 -4.56
CA LEU A 654 36.43 64.66 -4.77
C LEU A 654 35.22 64.22 -5.60
N LYS A 655 35.43 63.63 -6.79
CA LYS A 655 34.33 63.05 -7.58
C LYS A 655 33.89 61.70 -7.00
N VAL A 656 32.59 61.55 -6.75
CA VAL A 656 31.98 60.32 -6.25
C VAL A 656 31.75 59.40 -7.45
N ARG A 657 32.55 58.32 -7.55
CA ARG A 657 32.41 57.29 -8.60
C ARG A 657 31.78 56.04 -7.99
N ARG A 658 31.08 55.22 -8.80
CA ARG A 658 30.47 53.94 -8.36
C ARG A 658 31.41 52.99 -7.58
N ARG A 659 32.73 53.07 -7.79
CA ARG A 659 33.74 52.27 -7.07
C ARG A 659 34.09 52.80 -5.66
N ARG A 660 33.61 53.98 -5.27
CA ARG A 660 33.87 54.66 -3.99
C ARG A 660 32.70 54.59 -3.01
N LEU A 661 31.62 53.93 -3.42
CA LEU A 661 30.48 53.67 -2.55
C LEU A 661 30.73 52.34 -1.83
N GLY A 662 30.78 52.37 -0.49
CA GLY A 662 30.72 51.17 0.34
C GLY A 662 29.45 50.37 0.01
N ARG A 663 29.55 49.04 0.01
CA ARG A 663 28.44 48.16 -0.33
C ARG A 663 27.29 48.25 0.67
#